data_AF-A0A4P9Z900-F1
#
_entry.id   AF-A0A4P9Z900-F1
#
_cell.length_a   1.000
_cell.length_b   1.000
_cell.length_c   1.000
_cell.angle_alpha   90.00
_cell.angle_beta   90.00
_cell.angle_gamma   90.00
#
_symmetry.space_group_name_H-M   'P 1'
#
loop_
_entity.id
_entity.type
_entity.pdbx_description
1 polymer ?
#
loop_
_entity_poly.entity_id
_entity_poly.type
_entity_poly.pdbx_seq_one_letter_code
_entity_poly.pdbx_strand_id
1 'polypeptide(L)'
;MKRKLKEDVEDKFFVLDTKITKKQTQLQIPQYFEQKVSKRLSRVPFDPRFTLAAYYAYLIQFKRPLEDLELPFHWSDWMDMSTLEKVIYLSSTNITCDYFDHRQYQNITFTQKGKTSDTHKGAVDPREFCVNVPKNGSFELGYNITHSGGRMTKEKAIMAALSYVHTLFPNPESILFLTKDGSYHVRIARKKQSIVSGNEIGQFITQLRKKDKSINTLKAFQKLQKVHPAEKRNIFTDYEVRLKHEDFVIEPSLILLELHRKESERPLSRQEMNLQRALVTSLELKKDRPKYFYEAKIYDTSVGDHYDWRFFSGFLKNSQESVMVLHRLMRSWLSFTRKLGLNTWIAHGSLLSWHFNGLAFPWDDDIDVQMPVQDLLKLSGRFNQSIIVEDAEEGFGRFFLDCGTYIASREHGNGDNNIDARFIDIDTGLYIDITALAVSDEEAKNFKSLIPDKVKHLLANNKDINNYLQVYNCRNNHFASLEELSPLVRTLYDGELAYVPRNYPTILRKEYGEGVTLRLYKGKVYLGQLRIWVHKNPLTVFLRNPNEWDLHFKDKSHLGMKLLPPAKGDLSVNELNKLQNLSEDNLFRLLNHDDVFLQYQVSHGFTLFHEAEGMRLQMGKSTEAMMYRAPDLPPLYYEPFLFRMRKAYTTFEANVERYEKLTNKTQ
;
A
#
# COMPACT_ATOMS: atom_id res chain seq x y z
N MET A 1 -8.68 -1.44 30.27
CA MET A 1 -8.82 -2.65 29.44
C MET A 1 -9.71 -3.74 30.07
N LYS A 2 -9.33 -4.42 31.17
CA LYS A 2 -10.14 -5.53 31.76
C LYS A 2 -11.62 -5.19 31.98
N ARG A 3 -11.89 -3.99 32.52
CA ARG A 3 -13.27 -3.46 32.69
C ARG A 3 -14.02 -3.35 31.36
N LYS A 4 -13.43 -2.67 30.37
CA LYS A 4 -13.98 -2.47 29.03
C LYS A 4 -14.30 -3.80 28.33
N LEU A 5 -13.38 -4.78 28.37
CA LEU A 5 -13.60 -6.10 27.78
C LEU A 5 -14.76 -6.88 28.44
N LYS A 6 -14.93 -6.76 29.76
CA LYS A 6 -16.05 -7.39 30.47
C LYS A 6 -17.40 -6.75 30.12
N GLU A 7 -17.38 -5.48 29.74
CA GLU A 7 -18.55 -4.67 29.42
C GLU A 7 -18.82 -4.59 27.90
N ASP A 8 -18.01 -5.25 27.08
CA ASP A 8 -18.07 -5.19 25.61
C ASP A 8 -19.13 -6.13 25.01
N VAL A 9 -20.40 -5.80 25.23
CA VAL A 9 -21.53 -6.59 24.74
C VAL A 9 -21.59 -6.61 23.20
N GLU A 10 -21.09 -5.56 22.56
CA GLU A 10 -21.08 -5.40 21.09
C GLU A 10 -19.84 -6.01 20.43
N ASP A 11 -18.89 -6.55 21.22
CA ASP A 11 -17.63 -7.11 20.76
C ASP A 11 -16.88 -6.13 19.82
N LYS A 12 -16.66 -4.89 20.29
CA LYS A 12 -15.94 -3.81 19.59
C LYS A 12 -14.42 -3.95 19.71
N PHE A 13 -13.93 -4.55 20.80
CA PHE A 13 -12.50 -4.60 21.10
C PHE A 13 -11.76 -5.75 20.41
N PHE A 14 -12.43 -6.58 19.61
CA PHE A 14 -11.77 -7.65 18.85
C PHE A 14 -10.63 -7.16 17.95
N VAL A 15 -10.70 -5.90 17.48
CA VAL A 15 -9.68 -5.27 16.62
C VAL A 15 -8.33 -5.09 17.33
N LEU A 16 -8.27 -5.32 18.64
CA LEU A 16 -7.03 -5.30 19.41
C LEU A 16 -6.24 -6.62 19.32
N ASP A 17 -6.86 -7.74 18.89
CA ASP A 17 -6.19 -9.03 18.77
C ASP A 17 -5.61 -9.22 17.37
N THR A 18 -4.37 -8.79 17.15
CA THR A 18 -3.73 -8.82 15.82
C THR A 18 -3.13 -10.18 15.45
N LYS A 19 -3.26 -11.19 16.32
CA LYS A 19 -2.64 -12.50 16.11
C LYS A 19 -3.44 -13.35 15.14
N ILE A 20 -2.77 -13.87 14.11
CA ILE A 20 -3.35 -14.87 13.21
C ILE A 20 -3.36 -16.25 13.89
N THR A 21 -4.52 -16.88 13.92
CA THR A 21 -4.72 -18.20 14.54
C THR A 21 -4.94 -19.31 13.51
N LYS A 22 -4.62 -20.56 13.91
CA LYS A 22 -4.91 -21.75 13.09
C LYS A 22 -6.41 -21.92 12.81
N LYS A 23 -7.28 -21.47 13.72
CA LYS A 23 -8.75 -21.55 13.55
C LYS A 23 -9.22 -20.59 12.46
N GLN A 24 -8.71 -19.36 12.43
CA GLN A 24 -9.05 -18.37 11.38
C GLN A 24 -8.55 -18.77 9.99
N THR A 25 -7.52 -19.62 9.89
CA THR A 25 -6.87 -19.99 8.63
C THR A 25 -7.24 -21.39 8.14
N GLN A 26 -8.14 -22.09 8.82
CA GLN A 26 -8.60 -23.42 8.44
C GLN A 26 -9.77 -23.31 7.45
N LEU A 27 -9.64 -23.92 6.29
CA LEU A 27 -10.65 -23.91 5.22
C LEU A 27 -10.94 -25.33 4.72
N GLN A 28 -12.12 -25.54 4.16
CA GLN A 28 -12.45 -26.74 3.39
C GLN A 28 -12.06 -26.58 1.93
N ILE A 29 -11.36 -27.57 1.36
CA ILE A 29 -11.10 -27.57 -0.09
C ILE A 29 -12.44 -27.84 -0.80
N PRO A 30 -12.86 -27.05 -1.80
CA PRO A 30 -14.16 -27.23 -2.45
C PRO A 30 -14.35 -28.62 -3.10
N GLN A 31 -15.58 -29.15 -3.07
CA GLN A 31 -15.89 -30.49 -3.57
C GLN A 31 -15.64 -30.64 -5.08
N TYR A 32 -15.87 -29.59 -5.87
CA TYR A 32 -15.65 -29.62 -7.31
C TYR A 32 -14.20 -29.92 -7.72
N PHE A 33 -13.20 -29.79 -6.83
CA PHE A 33 -11.83 -30.21 -7.15
C PHE A 33 -11.68 -31.73 -7.37
N GLU A 34 -12.63 -32.55 -6.91
CA GLU A 34 -12.68 -33.99 -7.22
C GLU A 34 -13.28 -34.27 -8.61
N GLN A 35 -13.99 -33.32 -9.19
CA GLN A 35 -14.63 -33.46 -10.50
C GLN A 35 -13.61 -33.26 -11.64
N LYS A 36 -13.98 -33.73 -12.85
CA LYS A 36 -13.23 -33.43 -14.08
C LYS A 36 -13.11 -31.91 -14.24
N VAL A 37 -11.97 -31.43 -14.75
CA VAL A 37 -11.68 -30.00 -14.93
C VAL A 37 -12.81 -29.29 -15.71
N SER A 38 -13.37 -29.93 -16.74
CA SER A 38 -14.48 -29.40 -17.54
C SER A 38 -15.80 -29.20 -16.78
N LYS A 39 -15.94 -29.78 -15.59
CA LYS A 39 -17.12 -29.65 -14.72
C LYS A 39 -16.89 -28.71 -13.53
N ARG A 40 -15.65 -28.24 -13.34
CA ARG A 40 -15.32 -27.31 -12.25
C ARG A 40 -15.94 -25.94 -12.51
N LEU A 41 -16.07 -25.16 -11.44
CA LEU A 41 -16.32 -23.74 -11.56
C LEU A 41 -15.23 -23.09 -12.43
N SER A 42 -15.59 -22.03 -13.16
CA SER A 42 -14.63 -21.25 -13.95
C SER A 42 -13.59 -20.52 -13.09
N ARG A 43 -13.85 -20.37 -11.78
CA ARG A 43 -12.95 -19.78 -10.78
C ARG A 43 -13.33 -20.23 -9.37
N VAL A 44 -12.35 -20.22 -8.46
CA VAL A 44 -12.63 -20.32 -7.02
C VAL A 44 -13.21 -18.99 -6.55
N PRO A 45 -14.23 -18.97 -5.66
CA PRO A 45 -14.56 -17.74 -4.93
C PRO A 45 -13.31 -17.22 -4.22
N PHE A 46 -13.04 -15.92 -4.35
CA PHE A 46 -11.80 -15.37 -3.85
C PHE A 46 -11.71 -15.45 -2.31
N ASP A 47 -10.62 -16.02 -1.82
CA ASP A 47 -10.20 -15.96 -0.42
C ASP A 47 -8.67 -16.06 -0.37
N PRO A 48 -7.95 -15.03 0.11
CA PRO A 48 -6.50 -15.03 0.09
C PRO A 48 -5.92 -16.17 0.93
N ARG A 49 -6.62 -16.62 1.99
CA ARG A 49 -6.17 -17.75 2.80
C ARG A 49 -6.12 -19.03 1.97
N PHE A 50 -7.12 -19.26 1.10
CA PHE A 50 -7.16 -20.45 0.23
C PHE A 50 -6.04 -20.39 -0.82
N THR A 51 -5.92 -19.27 -1.52
CA THR A 51 -4.90 -19.05 -2.56
C THR A 51 -3.49 -19.21 -2.00
N LEU A 52 -3.18 -18.52 -0.90
CA LEU A 52 -1.86 -18.60 -0.26
C LEU A 52 -1.57 -20.02 0.24
N ALA A 53 -2.56 -20.68 0.87
CA ALA A 53 -2.35 -22.05 1.35
C ALA A 53 -2.08 -23.02 0.20
N ALA A 54 -2.74 -22.86 -0.95
CA ALA A 54 -2.53 -23.67 -2.13
C ALA A 54 -1.11 -23.53 -2.67
N TYR A 55 -0.62 -22.28 -2.78
CA TYR A 55 0.74 -22.00 -3.23
C TYR A 55 1.77 -22.52 -2.24
N TYR A 56 1.63 -22.24 -0.94
CA TYR A 56 2.56 -22.75 0.08
C TYR A 56 2.62 -24.28 0.10
N ALA A 57 1.46 -24.96 0.04
CA ALA A 57 1.39 -26.41 0.04
C ALA A 57 2.03 -27.04 -1.20
N TYR A 58 1.91 -26.37 -2.35
CA TYR A 58 2.54 -26.78 -3.60
C TYR A 58 4.06 -26.60 -3.56
N LEU A 59 4.54 -25.44 -3.09
CA LEU A 59 5.97 -25.14 -2.95
C LEU A 59 6.72 -26.18 -2.10
N ILE A 60 6.09 -26.70 -1.04
CA ILE A 60 6.64 -27.76 -0.17
C ILE A 60 7.00 -29.04 -0.93
N GLN A 61 6.39 -29.30 -2.09
CA GLN A 61 6.66 -30.52 -2.87
C GLN A 61 8.02 -30.47 -3.61
N PHE A 62 8.62 -29.29 -3.74
CA PHE A 62 9.83 -29.11 -4.51
C PHE A 62 11.08 -29.37 -3.67
N LYS A 63 12.03 -30.11 -4.24
CA LYS A 63 13.34 -30.38 -3.61
C LYS A 63 14.46 -29.50 -4.14
N ARG A 64 14.22 -28.76 -5.22
CA ARG A 64 15.16 -27.84 -5.87
C ARG A 64 14.99 -26.42 -5.32
N PRO A 65 15.96 -25.52 -5.57
CA PRO A 65 15.79 -24.10 -5.28
C PRO A 65 14.51 -23.55 -5.93
N LEU A 66 13.81 -22.67 -5.22
CA LEU A 66 12.52 -22.14 -5.68
C LEU A 66 12.68 -21.17 -6.86
N GLU A 67 13.87 -20.60 -7.07
CA GLU A 67 14.15 -19.65 -8.16
C GLU A 67 14.02 -20.32 -9.55
N ASP A 68 14.25 -21.63 -9.62
CA ASP A 68 14.12 -22.42 -10.84
C ASP A 68 12.67 -22.68 -11.23
N LEU A 69 11.73 -22.53 -10.29
CA LEU A 69 10.32 -22.83 -10.48
C LEU A 69 9.57 -21.67 -11.16
N GLU A 70 8.64 -22.02 -12.04
CA GLU A 70 7.69 -21.10 -12.65
C GLU A 70 6.27 -21.56 -12.31
N LEU A 71 5.46 -20.69 -11.70
CA LEU A 71 4.12 -21.04 -11.22
C LEU A 71 3.02 -20.55 -12.16
N PRO A 72 1.92 -21.33 -12.32
CA PRO A 72 0.74 -20.85 -13.02
C PRO A 72 0.07 -19.74 -12.22
N PHE A 73 -0.48 -18.73 -12.91
CA PHE A 73 -1.09 -17.57 -12.27
C PHE A 73 -2.28 -17.04 -13.06
N HIS A 74 -3.30 -16.58 -12.34
CA HIS A 74 -4.38 -15.76 -12.86
C HIS A 74 -4.86 -14.78 -11.78
N TRP A 75 -5.10 -13.52 -12.14
CA TRP A 75 -5.54 -12.49 -11.20
C TRP A 75 -6.85 -12.83 -10.46
N SER A 76 -7.73 -13.63 -11.07
CA SER A 76 -8.97 -14.09 -10.40
C SER A 76 -8.76 -14.97 -9.17
N ASP A 77 -7.58 -15.59 -9.02
CA ASP A 77 -7.26 -16.35 -7.81
C ASP A 77 -6.68 -15.43 -6.73
N TRP A 78 -6.22 -14.25 -7.12
CA TRP A 78 -5.44 -13.33 -6.28
C TRP A 78 -6.21 -12.06 -5.92
N MET A 79 -7.40 -11.83 -6.45
CA MET A 79 -8.24 -10.66 -6.18
C MET A 79 -9.73 -11.03 -6.20
N ASP A 80 -10.55 -10.25 -5.48
CA ASP A 80 -12.00 -10.41 -5.51
C ASP A 80 -12.58 -9.90 -6.84
N MET A 81 -13.12 -10.84 -7.62
CA MET A 81 -13.77 -10.58 -8.91
C MET A 81 -15.30 -10.68 -8.82
N SER A 82 -15.87 -10.54 -7.61
CA SER A 82 -17.30 -10.68 -7.34
C SER A 82 -18.18 -9.71 -8.14
N THR A 83 -17.70 -8.49 -8.38
CA THR A 83 -18.40 -7.50 -9.23
C THR A 83 -18.65 -8.00 -10.66
N LEU A 84 -17.77 -8.85 -11.18
CA LEU A 84 -17.89 -9.43 -12.52
C LEU A 84 -18.79 -10.67 -12.57
N GLU A 85 -19.26 -11.20 -11.44
CA GLU A 85 -20.09 -12.42 -11.40
C GLU A 85 -21.30 -12.37 -12.32
N LYS A 86 -22.03 -11.25 -12.33
CA LYS A 86 -23.22 -11.11 -13.16
C LYS A 86 -22.85 -11.20 -14.65
N VAL A 87 -21.79 -10.49 -15.05
CA VAL A 87 -21.33 -10.47 -16.45
C VAL A 87 -20.80 -11.85 -16.89
N ILE A 88 -20.09 -12.54 -16.00
CA ILE A 88 -19.50 -13.84 -16.28
C ILE A 88 -20.57 -14.93 -16.35
N TYR A 89 -21.40 -15.06 -15.32
CA TYR A 89 -22.32 -16.18 -15.16
C TYR A 89 -23.71 -15.95 -15.76
N LEU A 90 -24.24 -14.72 -15.77
CA LEU A 90 -25.59 -14.46 -16.26
C LEU A 90 -25.55 -14.11 -17.75
N SER A 91 -26.07 -15.01 -18.58
CA SER A 91 -26.20 -14.82 -20.03
C SER A 91 -27.11 -13.64 -20.42
N SER A 92 -28.01 -13.22 -19.52
CA SER A 92 -28.94 -12.11 -19.74
C SER A 92 -28.31 -10.72 -19.60
N THR A 93 -27.09 -10.61 -19.05
CA THR A 93 -26.38 -9.33 -18.94
C THR A 93 -25.46 -9.11 -20.13
N ASN A 94 -25.95 -8.38 -21.14
CA ASN A 94 -25.15 -7.98 -22.29
C ASN A 94 -24.56 -6.58 -22.06
N ILE A 95 -23.36 -6.51 -21.46
CA ILE A 95 -22.61 -5.26 -21.28
C ILE A 95 -21.70 -5.08 -22.49
N THR A 96 -21.77 -3.91 -23.13
CA THR A 96 -20.87 -3.48 -24.21
C THR A 96 -20.04 -2.28 -23.77
N CYS A 97 -19.09 -1.85 -24.60
CA CYS A 97 -18.30 -0.65 -24.33
C CYS A 97 -19.14 0.63 -24.09
N ASP A 98 -20.34 0.72 -24.65
CA ASP A 98 -21.24 1.87 -24.46
C ASP A 98 -21.66 2.04 -22.99
N TYR A 99 -21.64 0.96 -22.20
CA TYR A 99 -21.88 1.01 -20.76
C TYR A 99 -20.92 1.98 -20.06
N PHE A 100 -19.70 2.14 -20.56
CA PHE A 100 -18.68 3.01 -19.97
C PHE A 100 -18.75 4.46 -20.48
N ASP A 101 -19.67 4.81 -21.39
CA ASP A 101 -19.81 6.20 -21.84
C ASP A 101 -20.41 7.09 -20.73
N HIS A 102 -19.68 8.16 -20.41
CA HIS A 102 -20.10 9.17 -19.42
C HIS A 102 -20.17 10.58 -19.98
N ARG A 103 -19.98 10.76 -21.29
CA ARG A 103 -19.97 12.09 -21.90
C ARG A 103 -21.33 12.77 -21.76
N GLN A 104 -22.43 12.00 -21.87
CA GLN A 104 -23.78 12.51 -21.62
C GLN A 104 -23.96 12.96 -20.15
N TYR A 105 -23.50 12.17 -19.19
CA TYR A 105 -23.56 12.51 -17.76
C TYR A 105 -22.76 13.79 -17.45
N GLN A 106 -21.56 13.90 -18.02
CA GLN A 106 -20.74 15.10 -17.93
C GLN A 106 -21.49 16.31 -18.51
N ASN A 107 -22.02 16.20 -19.73
CA ASN A 107 -22.73 17.28 -20.41
C ASN A 107 -23.93 17.78 -19.60
N ILE A 108 -24.75 16.88 -19.05
CA ILE A 108 -25.89 17.22 -18.19
C ILE A 108 -25.43 17.95 -16.92
N THR A 109 -24.40 17.43 -16.26
CA THR A 109 -23.87 18.02 -15.01
C THR A 109 -23.28 19.42 -15.23
N PHE A 110 -22.64 19.63 -16.40
CA PHE A 110 -22.13 20.93 -16.80
C PHE A 110 -23.23 21.92 -17.17
N THR A 111 -24.10 21.55 -18.11
CA THR A 111 -25.08 22.47 -18.70
C THR A 111 -26.25 22.78 -17.77
N GLN A 112 -26.72 21.81 -16.98
CA GLN A 112 -27.93 21.99 -16.17
C GLN A 112 -27.66 22.34 -14.71
N LYS A 113 -26.48 22.00 -14.17
CA LYS A 113 -26.13 22.27 -12.76
C LYS A 113 -25.06 23.34 -12.58
N GLY A 114 -24.55 23.92 -13.67
CA GLY A 114 -23.57 25.01 -13.63
C GLY A 114 -22.25 24.67 -12.93
N LYS A 115 -21.92 23.38 -12.79
CA LYS A 115 -20.71 22.93 -12.10
C LYS A 115 -19.50 23.01 -13.03
N THR A 116 -18.46 23.76 -12.66
CA THR A 116 -17.31 24.06 -13.54
C THR A 116 -15.97 23.50 -13.08
N SER A 117 -15.87 22.85 -11.91
CA SER A 117 -14.59 22.36 -11.38
C SER A 117 -14.06 21.12 -12.11
N ASP A 118 -12.74 20.89 -11.99
CA ASP A 118 -12.02 19.78 -12.63
C ASP A 118 -12.52 18.38 -12.22
N THR A 119 -13.15 18.26 -11.05
CA THR A 119 -13.79 17.03 -10.57
C THR A 119 -15.04 16.64 -11.37
N HIS A 120 -15.50 17.50 -12.27
CA HIS A 120 -16.63 17.23 -13.15
C HIS A 120 -16.21 16.99 -14.60
N LYS A 121 -14.95 17.22 -14.99
CA LYS A 121 -14.43 16.99 -16.35
C LYS A 121 -13.59 15.71 -16.43
N GLY A 122 -13.47 15.16 -17.64
CA GLY A 122 -12.55 14.07 -17.96
C GLY A 122 -13.20 12.77 -18.42
N ALA A 123 -14.49 12.75 -18.81
CA ALA A 123 -15.03 11.62 -19.57
C ALA A 123 -14.30 11.45 -20.89
N VAL A 124 -13.93 10.21 -21.20
CA VAL A 124 -13.29 9.81 -22.46
C VAL A 124 -14.29 9.01 -23.30
N ASP A 125 -14.16 9.05 -24.62
CA ASP A 125 -14.95 8.18 -25.52
C ASP A 125 -14.57 6.71 -25.27
N PRO A 126 -15.52 5.80 -24.99
CA PRO A 126 -15.23 4.38 -24.80
C PRO A 126 -14.46 3.73 -25.96
N ARG A 127 -14.56 4.26 -27.19
CA ARG A 127 -13.80 3.75 -28.34
C ARG A 127 -12.29 3.91 -28.19
N GLU A 128 -11.84 4.81 -27.30
CA GLU A 128 -10.42 4.98 -27.02
C GLU A 128 -9.91 3.87 -26.10
N PHE A 129 -10.68 3.47 -25.07
CA PHE A 129 -10.19 2.58 -24.02
C PHE A 129 -10.91 1.22 -23.91
N CYS A 130 -11.92 0.94 -24.72
CA CYS A 130 -12.70 -0.31 -24.68
C CYS A 130 -12.94 -0.87 -26.09
N VAL A 131 -12.84 -2.20 -26.22
CA VAL A 131 -13.11 -2.94 -27.47
C VAL A 131 -14.11 -4.05 -27.21
N ASN A 132 -15.20 -4.10 -27.98
CA ASN A 132 -16.17 -5.21 -27.91
C ASN A 132 -15.55 -6.47 -28.54
N VAL A 133 -15.74 -7.63 -27.90
CA VAL A 133 -15.19 -8.91 -28.37
C VAL A 133 -16.22 -10.02 -28.26
N PRO A 134 -16.21 -11.03 -29.14
CA PRO A 134 -17.11 -12.18 -29.02
C PRO A 134 -16.93 -12.90 -27.68
N LYS A 135 -18.04 -13.30 -27.05
CA LYS A 135 -18.03 -14.08 -25.80
C LYS A 135 -17.88 -15.57 -26.11
N ASN A 136 -16.63 -16.01 -26.35
CA ASN A 136 -16.33 -17.35 -26.84
C ASN A 136 -15.88 -18.36 -25.75
N GLY A 137 -15.95 -17.98 -24.46
CA GLY A 137 -15.53 -18.84 -23.35
C GLY A 137 -15.95 -18.31 -21.98
N SER A 138 -15.42 -18.96 -20.92
CA SER A 138 -15.80 -18.71 -19.52
C SER A 138 -15.06 -17.54 -18.86
N PHE A 139 -14.05 -16.97 -19.52
CA PHE A 139 -13.23 -15.86 -19.02
C PHE A 139 -13.43 -14.57 -19.82
N GLU A 140 -14.14 -14.65 -20.94
CA GLU A 140 -14.47 -13.53 -21.81
C GLU A 140 -15.72 -12.79 -21.29
N LEU A 141 -15.63 -11.45 -21.27
CA LEU A 141 -16.71 -10.60 -20.74
C LEU A 141 -17.64 -10.06 -21.84
N GLY A 142 -17.33 -10.30 -23.12
CA GLY A 142 -18.00 -9.66 -24.27
C GLY A 142 -17.41 -8.28 -24.65
N TYR A 143 -16.47 -7.79 -23.86
CA TYR A 143 -15.72 -6.56 -24.09
C TYR A 143 -14.38 -6.65 -23.35
N ASN A 144 -13.40 -5.84 -23.76
CA ASN A 144 -12.11 -5.68 -23.10
C ASN A 144 -11.84 -4.20 -22.86
N ILE A 145 -11.57 -3.84 -21.60
CA ILE A 145 -10.95 -2.57 -21.26
C ILE A 145 -9.45 -2.68 -21.57
N THR A 146 -8.86 -1.68 -22.21
CA THR A 146 -7.45 -1.71 -22.65
C THR A 146 -6.54 -0.79 -21.83
N HIS A 147 -7.09 0.32 -21.30
CA HIS A 147 -6.39 1.27 -20.44
C HIS A 147 -7.39 2.11 -19.63
N SER A 148 -6.90 3.08 -18.84
CA SER A 148 -7.73 3.94 -17.99
C SER A 148 -8.70 4.78 -18.83
N GLY A 149 -10.00 4.68 -18.54
CA GLY A 149 -11.08 5.34 -19.28
C GLY A 149 -11.44 6.75 -18.80
N GLY A 150 -10.52 7.43 -18.11
CA GLY A 150 -10.76 8.76 -17.55
C GLY A 150 -11.81 8.76 -16.43
N ARG A 151 -12.56 9.86 -16.31
CA ARG A 151 -13.49 10.10 -15.20
C ARG A 151 -14.83 9.39 -15.42
N MET A 152 -15.27 8.62 -14.42
CA MET A 152 -16.53 7.87 -14.46
C MET A 152 -17.19 7.77 -13.08
N THR A 153 -18.39 7.15 -12.98
CA THR A 153 -18.96 6.83 -11.66
C THR A 153 -18.15 5.74 -10.96
N LYS A 154 -18.24 5.69 -9.63
CA LYS A 154 -17.54 4.70 -8.80
C LYS A 154 -17.82 3.26 -9.24
N GLU A 155 -19.07 2.92 -9.51
CA GLU A 155 -19.50 1.57 -9.87
C GLU A 155 -18.89 1.13 -11.21
N LYS A 156 -18.86 2.04 -12.19
CA LYS A 156 -18.28 1.77 -13.51
C LYS A 156 -16.77 1.77 -13.48
N ALA A 157 -16.13 2.57 -12.62
CA ALA A 157 -14.69 2.51 -12.38
C ALA A 157 -14.27 1.14 -11.84
N ILE A 158 -14.97 0.62 -10.82
CA ILE A 158 -14.70 -0.72 -10.26
C ILE A 158 -14.91 -1.79 -11.36
N MET A 159 -15.98 -1.69 -12.14
CA MET A 159 -16.22 -2.64 -13.23
C MET A 159 -15.13 -2.56 -14.31
N ALA A 160 -14.70 -1.37 -14.72
CA ALA A 160 -13.65 -1.19 -15.72
C ALA A 160 -12.30 -1.73 -15.23
N ALA A 161 -11.95 -1.42 -13.98
CA ALA A 161 -10.73 -1.87 -13.30
C ALA A 161 -10.63 -3.39 -13.26
N LEU A 162 -11.64 -4.05 -12.68
CA LEU A 162 -11.66 -5.50 -12.56
C LEU A 162 -11.74 -6.19 -13.92
N SER A 163 -12.47 -5.63 -14.90
CA SER A 163 -12.51 -6.17 -16.26
C SER A 163 -11.14 -6.13 -16.93
N TYR A 164 -10.38 -5.04 -16.80
CA TYR A 164 -9.01 -4.94 -17.29
C TYR A 164 -8.10 -5.97 -16.63
N VAL A 165 -8.10 -6.04 -15.29
CA VAL A 165 -7.27 -6.96 -14.51
C VAL A 165 -7.56 -8.43 -14.85
N HIS A 166 -8.84 -8.76 -15.02
CA HIS A 166 -9.28 -10.11 -15.38
C HIS A 166 -8.79 -10.52 -16.78
N THR A 167 -8.86 -9.61 -17.75
CA THR A 167 -8.71 -9.95 -19.18
C THR A 167 -7.33 -9.62 -19.75
N LEU A 168 -6.95 -8.34 -19.81
CA LEU A 168 -5.77 -7.87 -20.55
C LEU A 168 -4.56 -7.57 -19.66
N PHE A 169 -4.74 -7.33 -18.37
CA PHE A 169 -3.61 -7.01 -17.49
C PHE A 169 -2.61 -8.18 -17.42
N PRO A 170 -1.31 -7.98 -17.69
CA PRO A 170 -0.33 -9.06 -17.70
C PRO A 170 -0.24 -9.78 -16.35
N ASN A 171 0.25 -11.02 -16.38
CA ASN A 171 0.69 -11.68 -15.15
C ASN A 171 1.90 -10.92 -14.58
N PRO A 172 2.06 -10.87 -13.24
CA PRO A 172 3.29 -10.37 -12.64
C PRO A 172 4.47 -11.23 -13.09
N GLU A 173 5.69 -10.69 -13.01
CA GLU A 173 6.91 -11.42 -13.37
C GLU A 173 7.32 -12.41 -12.27
N SER A 174 6.99 -12.11 -11.02
CA SER A 174 7.27 -12.98 -9.87
C SER A 174 6.38 -12.71 -8.67
N ILE A 175 6.39 -13.66 -7.73
CA ILE A 175 5.85 -13.50 -6.39
C ILE A 175 7.02 -13.59 -5.39
N LEU A 176 7.02 -12.68 -4.43
CA LEU A 176 7.94 -12.67 -3.30
C LEU A 176 7.15 -12.83 -2.00
N PHE A 177 7.34 -13.96 -1.32
CA PHE A 177 6.73 -14.24 -0.03
C PHE A 177 7.67 -13.80 1.08
N LEU A 178 7.27 -12.79 1.86
CA LEU A 178 8.04 -12.35 3.01
C LEU A 178 7.92 -13.37 4.14
N THR A 179 9.00 -13.51 4.89
CA THR A 179 9.06 -14.25 6.17
C THR A 179 9.67 -13.34 7.22
N LYS A 180 9.57 -13.67 8.50
CA LYS A 180 10.17 -12.90 9.61
C LYS A 180 11.58 -12.38 9.33
N ASP A 181 12.44 -13.23 8.76
CA ASP A 181 13.87 -12.97 8.61
C ASP A 181 14.41 -13.14 7.18
N GLY A 182 13.55 -13.18 6.16
CA GLY A 182 13.98 -13.35 4.77
C GLY A 182 12.81 -13.41 3.80
N SER A 183 12.99 -14.03 2.64
CA SER A 183 11.92 -14.19 1.65
C SER A 183 12.07 -15.45 0.79
N TYR A 184 10.99 -15.84 0.13
CA TYR A 184 11.00 -16.79 -0.99
C TYR A 184 10.65 -16.05 -2.28
N HIS A 185 11.47 -16.21 -3.32
CA HIS A 185 11.22 -15.62 -4.64
C HIS A 185 10.86 -16.72 -5.64
N VAL A 186 9.74 -16.55 -6.36
CA VAL A 186 9.26 -17.53 -7.35
C VAL A 186 8.80 -16.83 -8.61
N ARG A 187 9.17 -17.36 -9.78
CA ARG A 187 8.78 -16.79 -11.08
C ARG A 187 7.37 -17.20 -11.46
N ILE A 188 6.75 -16.40 -12.32
CA ILE A 188 5.37 -16.61 -12.77
C ILE A 188 5.30 -16.86 -14.27
N ALA A 189 4.47 -17.83 -14.64
CA ALA A 189 4.18 -18.17 -16.02
C ALA A 189 3.51 -17.01 -16.76
N ARG A 190 3.99 -16.71 -17.98
CA ARG A 190 3.33 -15.72 -18.87
C ARG A 190 1.91 -16.14 -19.24
N LYS A 191 1.66 -17.45 -19.33
CA LYS A 191 0.35 -17.99 -19.67
C LYS A 191 -0.57 -17.87 -18.47
N LYS A 192 -1.70 -17.19 -18.67
CA LYS A 192 -2.78 -17.05 -17.69
C LYS A 192 -3.45 -18.40 -17.42
N GLN A 193 -3.37 -18.88 -16.18
CA GLN A 193 -3.94 -20.17 -15.75
C GLN A 193 -4.39 -20.10 -14.29
N SER A 194 -5.70 -20.25 -14.03
CA SER A 194 -6.27 -20.24 -12.67
C SER A 194 -6.10 -21.59 -11.95
N ILE A 195 -6.05 -21.61 -10.61
CA ILE A 195 -5.99 -22.82 -9.77
C ILE A 195 -7.10 -23.83 -10.08
N VAL A 196 -8.29 -23.40 -10.51
CA VAL A 196 -9.36 -24.35 -10.90
C VAL A 196 -9.03 -25.10 -12.19
N SER A 197 -8.14 -24.56 -13.02
CA SER A 197 -7.72 -25.19 -14.26
C SER A 197 -6.96 -26.49 -14.00
N GLY A 198 -6.75 -27.28 -15.05
CA GLY A 198 -5.94 -28.49 -14.99
C GLY A 198 -4.44 -28.24 -14.83
N ASN A 199 -4.02 -27.07 -14.34
CA ASN A 199 -2.61 -26.75 -14.08
C ASN A 199 -2.07 -27.53 -12.88
N GLU A 200 -0.78 -27.41 -12.64
CA GLU A 200 -0.03 -28.23 -11.68
C GLU A 200 -0.50 -27.98 -10.24
N ILE A 201 -0.80 -26.73 -9.88
CA ILE A 201 -1.36 -26.37 -8.56
C ILE A 201 -2.77 -26.98 -8.41
N GLY A 202 -3.63 -26.82 -9.41
CA GLY A 202 -4.99 -27.35 -9.41
C GLY A 202 -5.03 -28.88 -9.32
N GLN A 203 -4.13 -29.57 -10.02
CA GLN A 203 -3.95 -31.02 -9.91
C GLN A 203 -3.46 -31.42 -8.51
N PHE A 204 -2.49 -30.68 -7.97
CA PHE A 204 -2.01 -30.88 -6.61
C PHE A 204 -3.13 -30.73 -5.57
N ILE A 205 -3.97 -29.69 -5.70
CA ILE A 205 -5.12 -29.47 -4.81
C ILE A 205 -6.13 -30.61 -4.90
N THR A 206 -6.38 -31.15 -6.10
CA THR A 206 -7.20 -32.36 -6.26
C THR A 206 -6.62 -33.56 -5.51
N GLN A 207 -5.29 -33.77 -5.59
CA GLN A 207 -4.63 -34.86 -4.87
C GLN A 207 -4.65 -34.65 -3.36
N LEU A 208 -4.45 -33.41 -2.91
CA LEU A 208 -4.52 -33.03 -1.51
C LEU A 208 -5.91 -33.32 -0.96
N ARG A 209 -6.96 -32.88 -1.67
CA ARG A 209 -8.36 -33.10 -1.26
C ARG A 209 -8.72 -34.57 -1.04
N LYS A 210 -8.21 -35.46 -1.91
CA LYS A 210 -8.43 -36.91 -1.78
C LYS A 210 -7.83 -37.49 -0.49
N LYS A 211 -6.81 -36.84 0.09
CA LYS A 211 -6.12 -37.26 1.32
C LYS A 211 -6.67 -36.54 2.55
N ASP A 212 -6.82 -35.22 2.45
CA ASP A 212 -7.33 -34.33 3.49
C ASP A 212 -8.30 -33.34 2.83
N LYS A 213 -9.54 -33.31 3.31
CA LYS A 213 -10.58 -32.43 2.75
C LYS A 213 -10.33 -30.95 3.05
N SER A 214 -9.34 -30.65 3.87
CA SER A 214 -9.10 -29.33 4.43
C SER A 214 -7.71 -28.81 4.08
N ILE A 215 -7.55 -27.49 4.11
CA ILE A 215 -6.27 -26.81 3.93
C ILE A 215 -6.14 -25.70 4.97
N ASN A 216 -4.90 -25.42 5.41
CA ASN A 216 -4.64 -24.42 6.43
C ASN A 216 -3.43 -23.58 6.07
N THR A 217 -3.65 -22.28 5.88
CA THR A 217 -2.64 -21.33 5.41
C THR A 217 -1.46 -21.23 6.36
N LEU A 218 -1.71 -21.05 7.66
CA LEU A 218 -0.65 -20.90 8.67
C LEU A 218 0.17 -22.18 8.81
N LYS A 219 -0.48 -23.35 8.84
CA LYS A 219 0.23 -24.65 8.88
C LYS A 219 1.06 -24.88 7.61
N ALA A 220 0.53 -24.51 6.44
CA ALA A 220 1.25 -24.64 5.18
C ALA A 220 2.48 -23.73 5.16
N PHE A 221 2.35 -22.46 5.57
CA PHE A 221 3.46 -21.52 5.65
C PHE A 221 4.55 -21.96 6.64
N GLN A 222 4.16 -22.35 7.86
CA GLN A 222 5.09 -22.87 8.87
C GLN A 222 5.81 -24.14 8.40
N LYS A 223 5.14 -24.98 7.60
CA LYS A 223 5.77 -26.16 7.00
C LYS A 223 6.71 -25.78 5.86
N LEU A 224 6.36 -24.80 5.03
CA LEU A 224 7.23 -24.26 3.99
C LEU A 224 8.54 -23.75 4.60
N GLN A 225 8.48 -22.96 5.67
CA GLN A 225 9.66 -22.45 6.39
C GLN A 225 10.57 -23.53 6.96
N LYS A 226 10.02 -24.70 7.28
CA LYS A 226 10.82 -25.85 7.77
C LYS A 226 11.50 -26.62 6.63
N VAL A 227 10.89 -26.63 5.44
CA VAL A 227 11.37 -27.41 4.28
C VAL A 227 12.34 -26.59 3.43
N HIS A 228 12.06 -25.30 3.26
CA HIS A 228 12.88 -24.36 2.50
C HIS A 228 13.37 -23.25 3.44
N PRO A 229 14.69 -23.09 3.64
CA PRO A 229 15.20 -21.93 4.36
C PRO A 229 14.95 -20.66 3.53
N ALA A 230 14.46 -19.61 4.19
CA ALA A 230 14.27 -18.32 3.55
C ALA A 230 15.61 -17.73 3.10
N GLU A 231 15.60 -16.98 2.00
CA GLU A 231 16.79 -16.26 1.51
C GLU A 231 17.10 -15.06 2.42
N LYS A 232 18.38 -14.91 2.81
CA LYS A 232 18.85 -13.92 3.80
C LYS A 232 20.03 -13.06 3.35
N ARG A 233 20.31 -12.96 2.04
CA ARG A 233 21.61 -12.48 1.55
C ARG A 233 21.91 -11.01 1.88
N ASN A 234 20.92 -10.12 1.92
CA ASN A 234 21.13 -8.66 2.01
C ASN A 234 20.29 -7.98 3.10
N ILE A 235 20.07 -8.63 4.24
CA ILE A 235 19.21 -8.05 5.27
C ILE A 235 19.92 -6.84 5.91
N PHE A 236 19.30 -5.67 5.81
CA PHE A 236 19.77 -4.49 6.54
C PHE A 236 19.46 -4.60 8.02
N THR A 237 20.52 -4.56 8.82
CA THR A 237 20.46 -4.60 10.29
C THR A 237 21.15 -3.43 10.97
N ASP A 238 21.87 -2.61 10.20
CA ASP A 238 22.69 -1.53 10.73
C ASP A 238 21.85 -0.46 11.43
N TYR A 239 22.41 0.17 12.46
CA TYR A 239 21.76 1.29 13.12
C TYR A 239 21.89 2.58 12.29
N GLU A 240 23.06 2.81 11.71
CA GLU A 240 23.33 3.95 10.82
C GLU A 240 23.60 3.46 9.41
N VAL A 241 22.94 4.06 8.42
CA VAL A 241 23.27 3.88 7.01
C VAL A 241 23.88 5.17 6.48
N ARG A 242 25.16 5.08 6.09
CA ARG A 242 25.89 6.21 5.50
C ARG A 242 25.72 6.21 4.00
N LEU A 243 24.78 7.02 3.53
CA LEU A 243 24.59 7.33 2.12
C LEU A 243 25.83 8.06 1.59
N LYS A 244 26.18 7.77 0.34
CA LYS A 244 27.30 8.36 -0.38
C LYS A 244 26.81 9.12 -1.60
N HIS A 245 27.64 10.01 -2.12
CA HIS A 245 27.31 10.79 -3.31
C HIS A 245 26.98 9.89 -4.52
N GLU A 246 27.72 8.79 -4.68
CA GLU A 246 27.57 7.85 -5.80
C GLU A 246 26.20 7.14 -5.79
N ASP A 247 25.53 7.04 -4.64
CA ASP A 247 24.19 6.43 -4.53
C ASP A 247 23.13 7.25 -5.29
N PHE A 248 23.41 8.53 -5.57
CA PHE A 248 22.52 9.49 -6.22
C PHE A 248 22.94 9.86 -7.66
N VAL A 249 24.07 9.36 -8.13
CA VAL A 249 24.58 9.62 -9.49
C VAL A 249 24.12 8.49 -10.40
N ILE A 250 23.55 8.82 -11.56
CA ILE A 250 23.11 7.84 -12.56
C ILE A 250 23.74 8.15 -13.92
N GLU A 251 24.30 7.11 -14.55
CA GLU A 251 24.85 7.15 -15.90
C GLU A 251 24.21 6.06 -16.76
N PRO A 252 23.06 6.36 -17.40
CA PRO A 252 22.22 5.36 -18.08
C PRO A 252 22.94 4.56 -19.17
N SER A 253 23.84 5.22 -19.92
CA SER A 253 24.62 4.59 -20.99
C SER A 253 25.55 3.50 -20.47
N LEU A 254 26.15 3.67 -19.28
CA LEU A 254 27.01 2.65 -18.67
C LEU A 254 26.20 1.44 -18.20
N ILE A 255 25.01 1.67 -17.64
CA ILE A 255 24.10 0.60 -17.20
C ILE A 255 23.63 -0.21 -18.41
N LEU A 256 23.29 0.46 -19.52
CA LEU A 256 22.94 -0.22 -20.76
C LEU A 256 24.10 -1.07 -21.28
N LEU A 257 25.34 -0.56 -21.25
CA LEU A 257 26.52 -1.32 -21.66
C LEU A 257 26.73 -2.56 -20.77
N GLU A 258 26.51 -2.45 -19.46
CA GLU A 258 26.57 -3.60 -18.54
C GLU A 258 25.49 -4.64 -18.86
N LEU A 259 24.26 -4.21 -19.17
CA LEU A 259 23.16 -5.11 -19.56
C LEU A 259 23.46 -5.84 -20.87
N HIS A 260 24.01 -5.14 -21.87
CA HIS A 260 24.44 -5.78 -23.13
C HIS A 260 25.57 -6.80 -22.90
N ARG A 261 26.52 -6.50 -22.01
CA ARG A 261 27.57 -7.47 -21.63
C ARG A 261 26.95 -8.70 -20.96
N LYS A 262 26.03 -8.52 -20.02
CA LYS A 262 25.32 -9.64 -19.36
C LYS A 262 24.55 -10.48 -20.38
N GLU A 263 23.89 -9.84 -21.34
CA GLU A 263 23.15 -10.53 -22.41
C GLU A 263 24.05 -11.42 -23.28
N SER A 264 25.30 -11.01 -23.51
CA SER A 264 26.29 -11.83 -24.21
C SER A 264 26.78 -13.04 -23.40
N GLU A 265 26.65 -13.01 -22.07
CA GLU A 265 27.09 -14.08 -21.15
C GLU A 265 25.94 -15.02 -20.78
N ARG A 266 24.72 -14.49 -20.62
CA ARG A 266 23.51 -15.24 -20.31
C ARG A 266 22.24 -14.50 -20.77
N PRO A 267 21.12 -15.20 -20.98
CA PRO A 267 19.83 -14.54 -21.14
C PRO A 267 19.52 -13.61 -19.97
N LEU A 268 19.08 -12.40 -20.28
CA LEU A 268 18.59 -11.45 -19.28
C LEU A 268 17.32 -11.99 -18.60
N SER A 269 17.16 -11.69 -17.32
CA SER A 269 15.88 -11.89 -16.64
C SER A 269 14.82 -10.97 -17.24
N ARG A 270 13.55 -11.27 -17.00
CA ARG A 270 12.45 -10.43 -17.52
C ARG A 270 12.49 -9.03 -16.91
N GLN A 271 12.88 -8.91 -15.64
CA GLN A 271 13.08 -7.64 -14.97
C GLN A 271 14.29 -6.86 -15.52
N GLU A 272 15.39 -7.54 -15.84
CA GLU A 272 16.54 -6.91 -16.53
C GLU A 272 16.15 -6.38 -17.92
N MET A 273 15.36 -7.14 -18.68
CA MET A 273 14.81 -6.70 -19.97
C MET A 273 13.82 -5.52 -19.82
N ASN A 274 13.03 -5.49 -18.74
CA ASN A 274 12.14 -4.37 -18.44
C ASN A 274 12.96 -3.11 -18.11
N LEU A 275 14.02 -3.24 -17.31
CA LEU A 275 14.93 -2.14 -16.99
C LEU A 275 15.66 -1.62 -18.25
N GLN A 276 16.17 -2.52 -19.09
CA GLN A 276 16.82 -2.16 -20.36
C GLN A 276 15.88 -1.31 -21.23
N ARG A 277 14.63 -1.76 -21.42
CA ARG A 277 13.60 -1.01 -22.16
C ARG A 277 13.30 0.34 -21.52
N ALA A 278 13.12 0.39 -20.19
CA ALA A 278 12.89 1.64 -19.47
C ALA A 278 14.02 2.65 -19.68
N LEU A 279 15.28 2.22 -19.61
CA LEU A 279 16.45 3.07 -19.84
C LEU A 279 16.50 3.61 -21.27
N VAL A 280 16.29 2.75 -22.28
CA VAL A 280 16.23 3.15 -23.69
C VAL A 280 15.13 4.20 -23.90
N THR A 281 13.90 3.90 -23.49
CA THR A 281 12.77 4.81 -23.63
C THR A 281 13.00 6.15 -22.92
N SER A 282 13.63 6.13 -21.73
CA SER A 282 13.96 7.36 -20.98
C SER A 282 14.95 8.26 -21.71
N LEU A 283 15.87 7.68 -22.50
CA LEU A 283 16.88 8.43 -23.25
C LEU A 283 16.30 8.99 -24.55
N GLU A 284 15.36 8.28 -25.17
CA GLU A 284 14.68 8.69 -26.41
C GLU A 284 13.63 9.79 -26.14
N LEU A 285 12.80 9.65 -25.11
CA LEU A 285 11.68 10.54 -24.81
C LEU A 285 12.03 11.57 -23.72
N LYS A 286 12.71 12.66 -24.08
CA LYS A 286 13.13 13.68 -23.10
C LYS A 286 12.01 14.64 -22.66
N LYS A 287 11.23 15.18 -23.60
CA LYS A 287 10.27 16.28 -23.31
C LYS A 287 8.79 15.86 -23.34
N ASP A 288 8.39 15.01 -24.29
CA ASP A 288 6.99 14.60 -24.48
C ASP A 288 6.79 13.17 -23.97
N ARG A 289 6.66 13.04 -22.64
CA ARG A 289 6.55 11.75 -21.95
C ARG A 289 5.09 11.51 -21.54
N PRO A 290 4.39 10.54 -22.15
CA PRO A 290 3.05 10.15 -21.71
C PRO A 290 3.02 9.80 -20.22
N LYS A 291 1.90 10.07 -19.55
CA LYS A 291 1.70 9.68 -18.15
C LYS A 291 1.79 8.16 -17.99
N TYR A 292 2.54 7.69 -17.00
CA TYR A 292 2.66 6.25 -16.72
C TYR A 292 1.62 5.77 -15.69
N PHE A 293 1.55 6.42 -14.53
CA PHE A 293 0.64 6.05 -13.45
C PHE A 293 -0.70 6.76 -13.59
N TYR A 294 -1.80 6.01 -13.49
CA TYR A 294 -3.15 6.56 -13.59
C TYR A 294 -3.94 6.27 -12.30
N GLU A 295 -4.67 7.27 -11.83
CA GLU A 295 -5.50 7.17 -10.64
C GLU A 295 -6.96 6.88 -11.01
N ALA A 296 -7.75 6.40 -10.05
CA ALA A 296 -9.18 6.17 -10.22
C ALA A 296 -9.95 7.51 -10.26
N LYS A 297 -10.09 8.12 -11.43
CA LYS A 297 -10.82 9.39 -11.58
C LYS A 297 -12.34 9.20 -11.42
N ILE A 298 -12.91 9.69 -10.31
CA ILE A 298 -14.36 9.54 -10.00
C ILE A 298 -15.07 10.90 -10.00
N TYR A 299 -16.29 10.98 -10.52
CA TYR A 299 -17.08 12.23 -10.47
C TYR A 299 -17.34 12.75 -9.05
N ASP A 300 -17.46 14.09 -8.95
CA ASP A 300 -17.78 14.84 -7.73
C ASP A 300 -16.76 14.71 -6.58
N THR A 301 -15.60 14.07 -6.80
CA THR A 301 -14.58 13.88 -5.76
C THR A 301 -13.16 13.74 -6.34
N SER A 302 -12.15 14.12 -5.55
CA SER A 302 -10.74 13.82 -5.81
C SER A 302 -10.22 12.65 -4.97
N VAL A 303 -11.06 12.03 -4.14
CA VAL A 303 -10.62 10.93 -3.26
C VAL A 303 -10.06 9.74 -4.04
N GLY A 304 -10.55 9.51 -5.26
CA GLY A 304 -10.03 8.46 -6.14
C GLY A 304 -8.62 8.73 -6.69
N ASP A 305 -8.10 9.95 -6.53
CA ASP A 305 -6.74 10.32 -6.91
C ASP A 305 -5.68 9.66 -6.02
N HIS A 306 -6.09 9.01 -4.93
CA HIS A 306 -5.22 8.24 -4.04
C HIS A 306 -5.31 6.72 -4.27
N TYR A 307 -5.93 6.30 -5.37
CA TYR A 307 -6.14 4.88 -5.69
C TYR A 307 -5.66 4.59 -7.11
N ASP A 308 -4.92 3.49 -7.29
CA ASP A 308 -4.55 2.98 -8.60
C ASP A 308 -5.80 2.50 -9.33
N TRP A 309 -5.99 2.98 -10.56
CA TRP A 309 -7.20 2.70 -11.33
C TRP A 309 -7.44 1.21 -11.59
N ARG A 310 -6.38 0.38 -11.65
CA ARG A 310 -6.48 -1.06 -11.95
C ARG A 310 -7.05 -1.85 -10.78
N PHE A 311 -6.74 -1.42 -9.57
CA PHE A 311 -7.05 -2.14 -8.33
C PHE A 311 -8.15 -1.46 -7.50
N PHE A 312 -8.77 -0.40 -8.03
CA PHE A 312 -9.82 0.34 -7.34
C PHE A 312 -11.05 -0.52 -7.04
N SER A 313 -11.33 -0.76 -5.76
CA SER A 313 -12.50 -1.52 -5.29
C SER A 313 -13.53 -0.70 -4.51
N GLY A 314 -13.31 0.62 -4.40
CA GLY A 314 -14.18 1.55 -3.70
C GLY A 314 -13.42 2.43 -2.69
N PHE A 315 -14.08 3.45 -2.16
CA PHE A 315 -13.46 4.37 -1.21
C PHE A 315 -13.44 3.81 0.21
N LEU A 316 -12.27 3.85 0.84
CA LEU A 316 -12.08 3.54 2.27
C LEU A 316 -11.82 4.79 3.12
N LYS A 317 -11.78 5.99 2.53
CA LYS A 317 -11.35 7.23 3.20
C LYS A 317 -12.08 7.47 4.52
N ASN A 318 -11.31 7.88 5.54
CA ASN A 318 -11.79 8.14 6.91
C ASN A 318 -12.47 6.94 7.59
N SER A 319 -12.11 5.71 7.21
CA SER A 319 -12.62 4.49 7.85
C SER A 319 -11.57 3.84 8.73
N GLN A 320 -12.02 2.97 9.64
CA GLN A 320 -11.11 2.12 10.41
C GLN A 320 -10.30 1.18 9.50
N GLU A 321 -10.91 0.75 8.39
CA GLU A 321 -10.27 -0.14 7.42
C GLU A 321 -9.16 0.56 6.66
N SER A 322 -9.30 1.84 6.30
CA SER A 322 -8.20 2.56 5.62
C SER A 322 -6.95 2.65 6.50
N VAL A 323 -7.12 2.86 7.82
CA VAL A 323 -5.99 2.87 8.76
C VAL A 323 -5.32 1.50 8.80
N MET A 324 -6.11 0.41 8.82
CA MET A 324 -5.57 -0.95 8.79
C MET A 324 -4.82 -1.24 7.47
N VAL A 325 -5.35 -0.81 6.32
CA VAL A 325 -4.73 -1.06 5.00
C VAL A 325 -3.43 -0.26 4.83
N LEU A 326 -3.45 1.04 5.15
CA LEU A 326 -2.24 1.89 5.08
C LEU A 326 -1.14 1.39 6.01
N HIS A 327 -1.51 0.91 7.20
CA HIS A 327 -0.58 0.24 8.11
C HIS A 327 0.09 -0.98 7.48
N ARG A 328 -0.69 -1.86 6.83
CA ARG A 328 -0.15 -3.07 6.17
C ARG A 328 0.73 -2.73 4.97
N LEU A 329 0.36 -1.72 4.20
CA LEU A 329 1.17 -1.17 3.10
C LEU A 329 2.55 -0.73 3.62
N MET A 330 2.59 0.14 4.62
CA MET A 330 3.84 0.68 5.15
C MET A 330 4.72 -0.40 5.75
N ARG A 331 4.16 -1.25 6.61
CA ARG A 331 4.90 -2.36 7.23
C ARG A 331 5.49 -3.28 6.17
N SER A 332 4.70 -3.68 5.19
CA SER A 332 5.16 -4.61 4.15
C SER A 332 6.26 -4.00 3.28
N TRP A 333 6.16 -2.71 2.95
CA TRP A 333 7.21 -1.99 2.22
C TRP A 333 8.53 -1.92 2.98
N LEU A 334 8.49 -1.53 4.27
CA LEU A 334 9.67 -1.47 5.13
C LEU A 334 10.30 -2.84 5.33
N SER A 335 9.47 -3.86 5.56
CA SER A 335 9.90 -5.24 5.71
C SER A 335 10.58 -5.76 4.43
N PHE A 336 9.97 -5.49 3.27
CA PHE A 336 10.48 -5.85 1.95
C PHE A 336 11.85 -5.21 1.66
N THR A 337 11.95 -3.88 1.78
CA THR A 337 13.19 -3.15 1.48
C THR A 337 14.33 -3.55 2.42
N ARG A 338 14.03 -3.73 3.72
CA ARG A 338 15.00 -4.22 4.72
C ARG A 338 15.53 -5.61 4.39
N LYS A 339 14.65 -6.56 4.05
CA LYS A 339 15.04 -7.96 3.76
C LYS A 339 15.86 -8.08 2.48
N LEU A 340 15.77 -7.10 1.59
CA LEU A 340 16.46 -7.09 0.29
C LEU A 340 17.65 -6.13 0.21
N GLY A 341 17.88 -5.34 1.26
CA GLY A 341 19.01 -4.42 1.36
C GLY A 341 18.88 -3.24 0.42
N LEU A 342 17.67 -2.66 0.37
CA LEU A 342 17.37 -1.45 -0.41
C LEU A 342 17.30 -0.26 0.54
N ASN A 343 18.09 0.79 0.25
CA ASN A 343 18.02 2.02 1.04
C ASN A 343 16.69 2.72 0.73
N THR A 344 15.90 2.99 1.77
CA THR A 344 14.70 3.81 1.70
C THR A 344 14.49 4.51 3.04
N TRP A 345 13.85 5.67 3.02
CA TRP A 345 13.43 6.38 4.22
C TRP A 345 12.04 6.98 4.03
N ILE A 346 11.35 7.20 5.15
CA ILE A 346 10.08 7.92 5.15
C ILE A 346 10.32 9.40 4.86
N ALA A 347 9.46 10.00 4.03
CA ALA A 347 9.59 11.37 3.56
C ALA A 347 8.28 12.15 3.68
N HIS A 348 8.34 13.47 3.48
CA HIS A 348 7.15 14.33 3.37
C HIS A 348 6.15 14.12 4.52
N GLY A 349 4.88 13.85 4.19
CA GLY A 349 3.81 13.69 5.17
C GLY A 349 4.05 12.52 6.13
N SER A 350 4.68 11.45 5.64
CA SER A 350 5.05 10.28 6.44
C SER A 350 6.16 10.58 7.45
N LEU A 351 7.13 11.43 7.08
CA LEU A 351 8.16 11.89 8.03
C LEU A 351 7.56 12.86 9.07
N LEU A 352 6.60 13.69 8.66
CA LEU A 352 5.89 14.59 9.57
C LEU A 352 5.04 13.81 10.57
N SER A 353 4.30 12.79 10.14
CA SER A 353 3.48 11.96 11.03
C SER A 353 4.36 11.17 12.02
N TRP A 354 5.49 10.63 11.53
CA TRP A 354 6.51 10.05 12.38
C TRP A 354 6.99 11.03 13.45
N HIS A 355 7.28 12.28 13.11
CA HIS A 355 7.74 13.29 14.07
C HIS A 355 6.78 13.50 15.27
N PHE A 356 5.46 13.32 15.09
CA PHE A 356 4.51 13.51 16.18
C PHE A 356 4.48 12.32 17.16
N ASN A 357 4.25 11.12 16.65
CA ASN A 357 4.08 9.93 17.50
C ASN A 357 4.52 8.62 16.84
N GLY A 358 5.27 8.68 15.74
CA GLY A 358 5.78 7.50 15.04
C GLY A 358 4.71 6.73 14.24
N LEU A 359 3.49 7.24 14.11
CA LEU A 359 2.39 6.61 13.38
C LEU A 359 1.95 7.47 12.20
N ALA A 360 1.43 6.84 11.14
CA ALA A 360 0.73 7.54 10.08
C ALA A 360 -0.45 8.37 10.64
N PHE A 361 -0.76 9.52 10.04
CA PHE A 361 -1.91 10.28 10.55
C PHE A 361 -3.22 9.50 10.25
N PRO A 362 -4.20 9.50 11.18
CA PRO A 362 -5.45 8.77 11.00
C PRO A 362 -6.33 9.21 9.81
N TRP A 363 -5.97 10.30 9.14
CA TRP A 363 -6.70 10.88 8.00
C TRP A 363 -5.87 10.93 6.73
N ASP A 364 -4.61 10.49 6.77
CA ASP A 364 -3.78 10.42 5.57
C ASP A 364 -4.39 9.40 4.61
N ASP A 365 -4.35 9.73 3.33
CA ASP A 365 -4.72 8.88 2.22
C ASP A 365 -3.55 8.62 1.26
N ASP A 366 -2.38 9.17 1.58
CA ASP A 366 -1.10 9.03 0.88
C ASP A 366 0.02 8.61 1.84
N ILE A 367 1.00 7.88 1.28
CA ILE A 367 2.24 7.52 1.95
C ILE A 367 3.36 7.80 0.96
N ASP A 368 4.37 8.53 1.43
CA ASP A 368 5.53 8.93 0.62
C ASP A 368 6.81 8.35 1.20
N VAL A 369 7.59 7.72 0.32
CA VAL A 369 8.93 7.25 0.65
C VAL A 369 9.92 7.71 -0.40
N GLN A 370 11.16 7.85 0.03
CA GLN A 370 12.27 8.19 -0.84
C GLN A 370 13.35 7.11 -0.81
N MET A 371 14.14 7.08 -1.87
CA MET A 371 15.34 6.26 -1.98
C MET A 371 16.38 6.88 -2.92
N PRO A 372 17.66 6.46 -2.86
CA PRO A 372 18.65 6.86 -3.84
C PRO A 372 18.32 6.24 -5.21
N VAL A 373 18.69 6.91 -6.31
CA VAL A 373 18.44 6.41 -7.67
C VAL A 373 19.09 5.05 -7.94
N GLN A 374 20.24 4.76 -7.31
CA GLN A 374 20.89 3.45 -7.42
C GLN A 374 20.04 2.33 -6.82
N ASP A 375 19.32 2.58 -5.73
CA ASP A 375 18.40 1.60 -5.15
C ASP A 375 17.11 1.47 -5.96
N LEU A 376 16.63 2.54 -6.61
CA LEU A 376 15.53 2.46 -7.58
C LEU A 376 15.91 1.58 -8.79
N LEU A 377 17.15 1.68 -9.29
CA LEU A 377 17.65 0.83 -10.38
C LEU A 377 17.71 -0.65 -9.96
N LYS A 378 18.19 -0.94 -8.74
CA LYS A 378 18.15 -2.30 -8.17
C LYS A 378 16.72 -2.81 -8.01
N LEU A 379 15.82 -1.97 -7.52
CA LEU A 379 14.40 -2.28 -7.35
C LEU A 379 13.77 -2.66 -8.69
N SER A 380 13.99 -1.82 -9.71
CA SER A 380 13.43 -2.02 -11.05
C SER A 380 14.02 -3.26 -11.75
N GLY A 381 15.34 -3.42 -11.71
CA GLY A 381 16.03 -4.53 -12.38
C GLY A 381 15.82 -5.91 -11.75
N ARG A 382 15.31 -5.98 -10.51
CA ARG A 382 15.14 -7.24 -9.76
C ARG A 382 13.70 -7.57 -9.41
N PHE A 383 12.87 -6.56 -9.15
CA PHE A 383 11.56 -6.76 -8.53
C PHE A 383 10.40 -6.07 -9.26
N ASN A 384 10.64 -5.27 -10.31
CA ASN A 384 9.55 -4.64 -11.07
C ASN A 384 8.52 -5.68 -11.54
N GLN A 385 7.24 -5.30 -11.50
CA GLN A 385 6.09 -6.12 -11.84
C GLN A 385 5.96 -7.38 -10.98
N SER A 386 6.30 -7.31 -9.69
CA SER A 386 6.16 -8.45 -8.76
C SER A 386 5.02 -8.25 -7.77
N ILE A 387 4.45 -9.35 -7.30
CA ILE A 387 3.57 -9.35 -6.12
C ILE A 387 4.41 -9.67 -4.89
N ILE A 388 4.37 -8.79 -3.90
CA ILE A 388 5.00 -8.95 -2.60
C ILE A 388 3.89 -9.35 -1.62
N VAL A 389 4.04 -10.50 -0.99
CA VAL A 389 3.08 -11.06 -0.03
C VAL A 389 3.66 -10.91 1.37
N GLU A 390 2.87 -10.37 2.30
CA GLU A 390 3.31 -10.23 3.70
C GLU A 390 3.51 -11.60 4.38
N ASP A 391 4.16 -11.60 5.55
CA ASP A 391 4.33 -12.82 6.32
C ASP A 391 2.96 -13.39 6.74
N ALA A 392 2.70 -14.66 6.44
CA ALA A 392 1.41 -15.30 6.70
C ALA A 392 1.12 -15.53 8.20
N GLU A 393 2.11 -15.35 9.08
CA GLU A 393 1.91 -15.28 10.53
C GLU A 393 1.42 -13.90 10.99
N GLU A 394 1.63 -12.85 10.17
CA GLU A 394 1.21 -11.47 10.44
C GLU A 394 -0.09 -11.08 9.71
N GLY A 395 -0.34 -11.60 8.50
CA GLY A 395 -1.56 -11.30 7.75
C GLY A 395 -1.65 -11.94 6.35
N PHE A 396 -2.48 -11.35 5.47
CA PHE A 396 -2.76 -11.88 4.12
C PHE A 396 -2.66 -10.81 3.01
N GLY A 397 -2.01 -9.68 3.28
CA GLY A 397 -1.74 -8.59 2.34
C GLY A 397 -0.92 -9.03 1.15
N ARG A 398 -1.30 -8.52 -0.02
CA ARG A 398 -0.59 -8.73 -1.29
C ARG A 398 -0.47 -7.38 -1.99
N PHE A 399 0.75 -7.06 -2.41
CA PHE A 399 1.09 -5.75 -2.92
C PHE A 399 1.78 -5.86 -4.27
N PHE A 400 1.34 -5.09 -5.26
CA PHE A 400 1.95 -5.04 -6.57
C PHE A 400 2.99 -3.93 -6.63
N LEU A 401 4.22 -4.29 -6.96
CA LEU A 401 5.31 -3.34 -7.18
C LEU A 401 5.40 -2.96 -8.66
N ASP A 402 5.18 -1.70 -8.96
CA ASP A 402 5.17 -1.16 -10.33
C ASP A 402 6.18 -0.02 -10.45
N CYS A 403 7.27 -0.22 -11.18
CA CYS A 403 8.27 0.81 -11.47
C CYS A 403 7.98 1.46 -12.82
N GLY A 404 7.99 2.80 -12.84
CA GLY A 404 7.71 3.61 -14.01
C GLY A 404 8.76 3.46 -15.13
N THR A 405 8.33 3.82 -16.35
CA THR A 405 9.16 3.68 -17.56
C THR A 405 10.33 4.67 -17.62
N TYR A 406 10.17 5.89 -17.09
CA TYR A 406 11.12 6.99 -17.32
C TYR A 406 12.28 7.07 -16.33
N ILE A 407 12.71 5.92 -15.77
CA ILE A 407 13.65 5.81 -14.64
C ILE A 407 14.94 6.66 -14.78
N ALA A 408 15.43 6.86 -16.01
CA ALA A 408 16.65 7.61 -16.28
C ALA A 408 16.44 9.13 -16.38
N SER A 409 15.20 9.58 -16.62
CA SER A 409 14.86 11.00 -16.67
C SER A 409 14.79 11.54 -15.25
N ARG A 410 15.53 12.61 -14.93
CA ARG A 410 15.57 13.19 -13.58
C ARG A 410 15.05 14.63 -13.44
N GLU A 411 14.56 15.18 -14.54
CA GLU A 411 13.89 16.49 -14.60
C GLU A 411 12.38 16.36 -14.43
N HIS A 412 11.73 17.45 -14.01
CA HIS A 412 10.28 17.56 -13.82
C HIS A 412 9.50 17.30 -15.12
N GLY A 413 10.02 17.77 -16.25
CA GLY A 413 9.38 17.60 -17.56
C GLY A 413 8.00 18.25 -17.62
N ASN A 414 7.00 17.47 -18.05
CA ASN A 414 5.60 17.91 -18.15
C ASN A 414 4.79 17.78 -16.84
N GLY A 415 5.39 17.30 -15.75
CA GLY A 415 4.74 17.13 -14.46
C GLY A 415 3.87 15.87 -14.32
N ASP A 416 3.69 15.08 -15.38
CA ASP A 416 2.84 13.87 -15.34
C ASP A 416 3.52 12.66 -14.69
N ASN A 417 4.85 12.69 -14.57
CA ASN A 417 5.66 11.53 -14.19
C ASN A 417 6.58 11.83 -12.98
N ASN A 418 6.04 12.53 -11.97
CA ASN A 418 6.77 12.88 -10.74
C ASN A 418 7.12 11.67 -9.88
N ILE A 419 6.33 10.59 -9.96
CA ILE A 419 6.51 9.36 -9.19
C ILE A 419 7.34 8.36 -9.99
N ASP A 420 8.29 7.70 -9.31
CA ASP A 420 9.19 6.73 -9.94
C ASP A 420 8.66 5.30 -9.85
N ALA A 421 8.04 4.93 -8.75
CA ALA A 421 7.42 3.63 -8.56
C ALA A 421 6.22 3.71 -7.59
N ARG A 422 5.32 2.72 -7.66
CA ARG A 422 4.25 2.54 -6.69
C ARG A 422 4.29 1.16 -6.07
N PHE A 423 4.01 1.08 -4.78
CA PHE A 423 3.75 -0.17 -4.06
C PHE A 423 2.27 -0.22 -3.69
N ILE A 424 1.50 -1.05 -4.39
CA ILE A 424 0.04 -0.92 -4.49
C ILE A 424 -0.64 -2.09 -3.79
N ASP A 425 -1.56 -1.83 -2.87
CA ASP A 425 -2.44 -2.85 -2.29
C ASP A 425 -3.44 -3.33 -3.35
N ILE A 426 -3.38 -4.61 -3.72
CA ILE A 426 -4.19 -5.13 -4.82
C ILE A 426 -5.66 -5.35 -4.46
N ASP A 427 -6.02 -5.27 -3.17
CA ASP A 427 -7.41 -5.39 -2.71
C ASP A 427 -8.18 -4.07 -2.82
N THR A 428 -7.49 -2.94 -2.67
CA THR A 428 -8.12 -1.62 -2.55
C THR A 428 -7.69 -0.64 -3.62
N GLY A 429 -6.44 -0.75 -4.09
CA GLY A 429 -5.76 0.20 -4.96
C GLY A 429 -5.05 1.34 -4.23
N LEU A 430 -5.09 1.40 -2.89
CA LEU A 430 -4.23 2.33 -2.13
C LEU A 430 -2.76 1.99 -2.37
N TYR A 431 -1.88 2.99 -2.36
CA TYR A 431 -0.47 2.78 -2.66
C TYR A 431 0.47 3.68 -1.86
N ILE A 432 1.75 3.29 -1.87
CA ILE A 432 2.87 4.14 -1.50
C ILE A 432 3.47 4.72 -2.77
N ASP A 433 3.62 6.04 -2.82
CA ASP A 433 4.38 6.72 -3.87
C ASP A 433 5.88 6.70 -3.50
N ILE A 434 6.69 6.15 -4.40
CA ILE A 434 8.14 6.01 -4.25
C ILE A 434 8.81 7.00 -5.20
N THR A 435 9.62 7.89 -4.65
CA THR A 435 10.40 8.86 -5.42
C THR A 435 11.90 8.63 -5.22
N ALA A 436 12.66 8.63 -6.30
CA ALA A 436 14.11 8.57 -6.20
C ALA A 436 14.72 9.97 -6.18
N LEU A 437 15.72 10.15 -5.33
CA LEU A 437 16.60 11.31 -5.38
C LEU A 437 17.79 11.01 -6.30
N ALA A 438 18.11 11.97 -7.16
CA ALA A 438 19.27 11.90 -8.05
C ALA A 438 19.89 13.29 -8.24
N VAL A 439 21.15 13.32 -8.69
CA VAL A 439 21.71 14.53 -9.33
C VAL A 439 20.96 14.76 -10.64
N SER A 440 20.45 15.98 -10.85
CA SER A 440 19.72 16.37 -12.06
C SER A 440 20.11 17.76 -12.55
N ASP A 441 19.63 18.16 -13.72
CA ASP A 441 19.83 19.50 -14.29
C ASP A 441 18.78 20.55 -13.82
N GLU A 442 17.97 20.20 -12.82
CA GLU A 442 17.04 21.13 -12.18
C GLU A 442 17.77 22.16 -11.31
N GLU A 443 17.22 23.37 -11.24
CA GLU A 443 17.86 24.47 -10.52
C GLU A 443 17.67 24.36 -8.99
N ALA A 444 18.74 24.05 -8.24
CA ALA A 444 18.74 24.02 -6.77
C ALA A 444 18.79 25.44 -6.15
N LYS A 445 17.71 26.22 -6.33
CA LYS A 445 17.63 27.66 -5.96
C LYS A 445 18.16 27.98 -4.56
N ASN A 446 17.79 27.17 -3.56
CA ASN A 446 18.14 27.40 -2.15
C ASN A 446 19.60 27.07 -1.81
N PHE A 447 20.36 26.44 -2.71
CA PHE A 447 21.74 26.04 -2.49
C PHE A 447 22.75 26.86 -3.29
N LYS A 448 22.28 27.70 -4.24
CA LYS A 448 23.15 28.48 -5.13
C LYS A 448 24.09 29.44 -4.40
N SER A 449 23.69 29.97 -3.26
CA SER A 449 24.52 30.86 -2.44
C SER A 449 25.75 30.17 -1.84
N LEU A 450 25.80 28.83 -1.84
CA LEU A 450 26.91 28.04 -1.32
C LEU A 450 28.05 27.86 -2.32
N ILE A 451 27.87 28.27 -3.58
CA ILE A 451 28.88 28.13 -4.64
C ILE A 451 29.93 29.25 -4.50
N PRO A 452 31.22 28.93 -4.33
CA PRO A 452 32.27 29.95 -4.34
C PRO A 452 32.43 30.59 -5.72
N ASP A 453 32.58 31.92 -5.80
CA ASP A 453 32.73 32.66 -7.06
C ASP A 453 33.87 32.12 -7.95
N LYS A 454 34.95 31.64 -7.30
CA LYS A 454 36.11 31.07 -7.98
C LYS A 454 35.83 29.79 -8.76
N VAL A 455 34.78 29.02 -8.41
CA VAL A 455 34.46 27.73 -9.05
C VAL A 455 33.29 27.87 -10.01
N LYS A 456 32.51 28.95 -9.90
CA LYS A 456 31.29 29.19 -10.69
C LYS A 456 31.50 29.13 -12.20
N HIS A 457 32.67 29.54 -12.69
CA HIS A 457 33.01 29.51 -14.12
C HIS A 457 33.41 28.12 -14.64
N LEU A 458 33.67 27.15 -13.75
CA LEU A 458 34.07 25.78 -14.10
C LEU A 458 32.86 24.82 -14.21
N LEU A 459 31.67 25.25 -13.77
CA LEU A 459 30.46 24.44 -13.73
C LEU A 459 29.58 24.80 -14.93
N ALA A 460 29.39 23.88 -15.87
CA ALA A 460 28.81 24.20 -17.18
C ALA A 460 27.27 24.26 -17.17
N ASN A 461 26.63 23.47 -16.31
CA ASN A 461 25.17 23.36 -16.21
C ASN A 461 24.73 23.12 -14.74
N ASN A 462 23.43 23.02 -14.50
CA ASN A 462 22.91 22.79 -13.14
C ASN A 462 23.27 21.39 -12.64
N LYS A 463 23.36 20.37 -13.52
CA LYS A 463 23.82 19.02 -13.15
C LYS A 463 25.21 19.09 -12.51
N ASP A 464 26.16 19.79 -13.13
CA ASP A 464 27.53 19.95 -12.60
C ASP A 464 27.53 20.71 -11.27
N ILE A 465 26.69 21.75 -11.14
CA ILE A 465 26.50 22.51 -9.91
C ILE A 465 25.97 21.61 -8.79
N ASN A 466 24.89 20.88 -9.05
CA ASN A 466 24.24 20.00 -8.09
C ASN A 466 25.17 18.85 -7.70
N ASN A 467 25.98 18.35 -8.64
CA ASN A 467 27.01 17.36 -8.40
C ASN A 467 28.09 17.90 -7.44
N TYR A 468 28.63 19.09 -7.72
CA TYR A 468 29.63 19.76 -6.88
C TYR A 468 29.09 20.03 -5.46
N LEU A 469 27.85 20.51 -5.36
CA LEU A 469 27.20 20.81 -4.07
C LEU A 469 26.70 19.55 -3.34
N GLN A 470 26.71 18.39 -3.98
CA GLN A 470 26.12 17.15 -3.47
C GLN A 470 24.65 17.31 -3.05
N VAL A 471 23.87 17.92 -3.95
CA VAL A 471 22.44 18.15 -3.79
C VAL A 471 21.67 17.34 -4.83
N TYR A 472 20.57 16.75 -4.39
CA TYR A 472 19.77 15.81 -5.15
C TYR A 472 18.32 16.23 -5.12
N ASN A 473 17.55 15.85 -6.14
CA ASN A 473 16.11 16.07 -6.17
C ASN A 473 15.33 14.89 -6.71
N CYS A 474 14.07 14.80 -6.28
CA CYS A 474 13.07 14.04 -7.02
C CYS A 474 12.56 14.85 -8.22
N ARG A 475 11.74 14.22 -9.07
CA ARG A 475 11.15 14.89 -10.25
C ARG A 475 10.14 15.98 -9.90
N ASN A 476 9.75 16.14 -8.63
CA ASN A 476 8.89 17.24 -8.20
C ASN A 476 9.66 18.41 -7.57
N ASN A 477 10.96 18.51 -7.85
CA ASN A 477 11.83 19.61 -7.37
C ASN A 477 11.98 19.72 -5.85
N HIS A 478 11.74 18.63 -5.10
CA HIS A 478 12.11 18.56 -3.69
C HIS A 478 13.62 18.25 -3.60
N PHE A 479 14.41 19.26 -3.22
CA PHE A 479 15.86 19.15 -3.09
C PHE A 479 16.31 18.83 -1.67
N ALA A 480 17.31 17.95 -1.55
CA ALA A 480 18.02 17.64 -0.30
C ALA A 480 19.52 17.46 -0.57
N SER A 481 20.35 17.91 0.37
CA SER A 481 21.80 17.72 0.35
C SER A 481 22.22 16.41 1.01
N LEU A 482 23.42 15.94 0.74
CA LEU A 482 23.97 14.75 1.40
C LEU A 482 24.04 14.90 2.92
N GLU A 483 24.35 16.10 3.43
CA GLU A 483 24.42 16.40 4.87
C GLU A 483 23.03 16.38 5.54
N GLU A 484 21.98 16.79 4.82
CA GLU A 484 20.60 16.67 5.32
C GLU A 484 20.16 15.21 5.41
N LEU A 485 20.57 14.37 4.44
CA LEU A 485 20.13 12.98 4.31
C LEU A 485 20.96 11.98 5.14
N SER A 486 22.29 12.17 5.21
CA SER A 486 23.23 11.17 5.71
C SER A 486 23.83 11.57 7.08
N PRO A 487 23.96 10.64 8.04
CA PRO A 487 23.50 9.26 7.98
C PRO A 487 21.98 9.16 8.14
N LEU A 488 21.39 8.12 7.56
CA LEU A 488 20.09 7.64 8.00
C LEU A 488 20.26 6.92 9.35
N VAL A 489 19.31 7.09 10.26
CA VAL A 489 19.25 6.41 11.55
C VAL A 489 18.06 5.48 11.60
N ARG A 490 18.27 4.28 12.15
CA ARG A 490 17.22 3.28 12.34
C ARG A 490 16.24 3.78 13.41
N THR A 491 14.96 3.64 13.10
CA THR A 491 13.82 4.01 13.95
C THR A 491 12.73 2.94 13.83
N LEU A 492 11.64 3.09 14.59
CA LEU A 492 10.37 2.45 14.26
C LEU A 492 9.39 3.46 13.63
N TYR A 493 8.64 3.03 12.62
CA TYR A 493 7.49 3.75 12.09
C TYR A 493 6.35 2.77 11.89
N ASP A 494 5.19 3.09 12.46
CA ASP A 494 3.99 2.26 12.43
C ASP A 494 4.24 0.80 12.88
N GLY A 495 5.09 0.67 13.89
CA GLY A 495 5.48 -0.61 14.49
C GLY A 495 6.46 -1.47 13.67
N GLU A 496 7.01 -1.00 12.56
CA GLU A 496 8.02 -1.73 11.77
C GLU A 496 9.34 -0.94 11.72
N LEU A 497 10.46 -1.64 11.51
CA LEU A 497 11.77 -1.01 11.39
C LEU A 497 11.84 -0.12 10.16
N ALA A 498 12.23 1.13 10.35
CA ALA A 498 12.36 2.13 9.31
C ALA A 498 13.67 2.92 9.46
N TYR A 499 13.91 3.82 8.51
CA TYR A 499 15.00 4.78 8.55
C TYR A 499 14.48 6.20 8.36
N VAL A 500 15.11 7.14 9.05
CA VAL A 500 14.92 8.58 8.88
C VAL A 500 16.28 9.26 8.77
N PRO A 501 16.40 10.39 8.05
CA PRO A 501 17.61 11.20 8.08
C PRO A 501 17.91 11.68 9.51
N ARG A 502 19.17 11.62 9.94
CA ARG A 502 19.57 12.19 11.25
C ARG A 502 19.19 13.66 11.39
N ASN A 503 19.29 14.42 10.30
CA ASN A 503 18.94 15.84 10.25
C ASN A 503 17.49 16.08 9.79
N TYR A 504 16.57 15.15 10.09
CA TYR A 504 15.14 15.31 9.79
C TYR A 504 14.52 16.64 10.27
N PRO A 505 14.93 17.29 11.39
CA PRO A 505 14.31 18.54 11.81
C PRO A 505 14.53 19.67 10.79
N THR A 506 15.67 19.67 10.10
CA THR A 506 15.97 20.66 9.05
C THR A 506 15.09 20.43 7.83
N ILE A 507 14.96 19.17 7.41
CA ILE A 507 14.09 18.75 6.29
C ILE A 507 12.63 19.15 6.58
N LEU A 508 12.10 18.78 7.75
CA LEU A 508 10.71 19.08 8.10
C LEU A 508 10.44 20.58 8.24
N ARG A 509 11.36 21.37 8.82
CA ARG A 509 11.18 22.83 8.90
C ARG A 509 11.19 23.49 7.53
N LYS A 510 12.00 22.99 6.61
CA LYS A 510 12.05 23.47 5.22
C LYS A 510 10.75 23.17 4.47
N GLU A 511 10.15 21.99 4.70
CA GLU A 511 8.92 21.58 4.01
C GLU A 511 7.64 22.15 4.65
N TYR A 512 7.56 22.19 5.99
CA TYR A 512 6.31 22.47 6.72
C TYR A 512 6.35 23.74 7.58
N GLY A 513 7.51 24.37 7.78
CA GLY A 513 7.64 25.56 8.62
C GLY A 513 7.07 25.35 10.03
N GLU A 514 6.12 26.18 10.43
CA GLU A 514 5.42 26.08 11.73
C GLU A 514 4.53 24.83 11.85
N GLY A 515 4.22 24.18 10.72
CA GLY A 515 3.41 22.96 10.64
C GLY A 515 3.90 21.83 11.54
N VAL A 516 5.21 21.76 11.80
CA VAL A 516 5.83 20.76 12.68
C VAL A 516 5.38 20.85 14.14
N THR A 517 4.80 21.98 14.55
CA THR A 517 4.33 22.21 15.92
C THR A 517 2.81 22.26 16.07
N LEU A 518 2.07 22.23 14.95
CA LEU A 518 0.61 22.38 14.98
C LEU A 518 -0.04 21.23 15.77
N ARG A 519 -0.89 21.61 16.74
CA ARG A 519 -1.66 20.67 17.57
C ARG A 519 -3.11 20.51 17.11
N LEU A 520 -3.55 21.29 16.13
CA LEU A 520 -4.87 21.20 15.51
C LEU A 520 -4.70 21.21 13.99
N TYR A 521 -5.15 20.16 13.32
CA TYR A 521 -5.10 20.05 11.87
C TYR A 521 -6.26 19.21 11.35
N LYS A 522 -6.90 19.61 10.24
CA LYS A 522 -8.06 18.91 9.63
C LYS A 522 -9.13 18.43 10.64
N GLY A 523 -9.42 19.23 11.67
CA GLY A 523 -10.43 18.90 12.69
C GLY A 523 -9.99 17.84 13.70
N LYS A 524 -8.69 17.58 13.83
CA LYS A 524 -8.07 16.61 14.73
C LYS A 524 -7.10 17.34 15.65
N VAL A 525 -7.11 16.98 16.92
CA VAL A 525 -6.28 17.58 17.97
C VAL A 525 -5.25 16.55 18.44
N TYR A 526 -3.98 16.93 18.47
CA TYR A 526 -2.93 16.11 19.08
C TYR A 526 -2.99 16.28 20.60
N LEU A 527 -3.21 15.18 21.32
CA LEU A 527 -3.20 15.15 22.78
C LEU A 527 -1.85 14.61 23.25
N GLY A 528 -0.92 15.50 23.60
CA GLY A 528 0.45 15.12 23.99
C GLY A 528 0.49 14.11 25.14
N GLN A 529 -0.37 14.28 26.16
CA GLN A 529 -0.43 13.39 27.32
C GLN A 529 -0.85 11.94 26.98
N LEU A 530 -1.58 11.74 25.87
CA LEU A 530 -1.98 10.43 25.36
C LEU A 530 -1.18 9.98 24.12
N ARG A 531 -0.37 10.88 23.54
CA ARG A 531 0.41 10.70 22.28
C ARG A 531 -0.41 10.24 21.08
N ILE A 532 -1.63 10.75 20.96
CA ILE A 532 -2.57 10.38 19.89
C ILE A 532 -3.26 11.61 19.29
N TRP A 533 -3.71 11.46 18.05
CA TRP A 533 -4.55 12.44 17.36
C TRP A 533 -6.02 12.06 17.45
N VAL A 534 -6.83 12.91 18.08
CA VAL A 534 -8.25 12.65 18.33
C VAL A 534 -9.12 13.65 17.56
N HIS A 535 -10.28 13.20 17.06
CA HIS A 535 -11.24 14.11 16.42
C HIS A 535 -11.73 15.18 17.39
N LYS A 536 -11.88 16.44 16.93
CA LYS A 536 -12.27 17.55 17.81
C LYS A 536 -13.65 17.36 18.46
N ASN A 537 -14.60 16.72 17.75
CA ASN A 537 -15.98 16.58 18.23
C ASN A 537 -16.10 16.01 19.66
N PRO A 538 -15.58 14.81 19.98
CA PRO A 538 -15.63 14.29 21.34
C PRO A 538 -14.93 15.20 22.35
N LEU A 539 -13.85 15.88 21.97
CA LEU A 539 -13.12 16.80 22.85
C LEU A 539 -13.92 18.05 23.17
N THR A 540 -14.63 18.62 22.19
CA THR A 540 -15.48 19.79 22.39
C THR A 540 -16.63 19.46 23.34
N VAL A 541 -17.25 18.29 23.20
CA VAL A 541 -18.30 17.83 24.12
C VAL A 541 -17.74 17.59 25.52
N PHE A 542 -16.58 16.93 25.62
CA PHE A 542 -15.90 16.67 26.89
C PHE A 542 -15.60 17.96 27.67
N LEU A 543 -15.14 19.02 27.00
CA LEU A 543 -14.82 20.29 27.65
C LEU A 543 -16.04 21.12 28.02
N ARG A 544 -17.01 21.24 27.11
CA ARG A 544 -18.14 22.17 27.26
C ARG A 544 -19.30 21.57 28.06
N ASN A 545 -19.49 20.25 27.96
CA ASN A 545 -20.62 19.54 28.55
C ASN A 545 -20.16 18.34 29.43
N PRO A 546 -19.32 18.56 30.46
CA PRO A 546 -18.72 17.47 31.24
C PRO A 546 -19.74 16.61 32.01
N ASN A 547 -20.86 17.20 32.44
CA ASN A 547 -21.92 16.46 33.13
C ASN A 547 -22.67 15.51 32.17
N GLU A 548 -22.93 15.96 30.95
CA GLU A 548 -23.56 15.13 29.92
C GLU A 548 -22.64 13.99 29.50
N TRP A 549 -21.32 14.26 29.39
CA TRP A 549 -20.31 13.23 29.16
C TRP A 549 -20.37 12.13 30.21
N ASP A 550 -20.34 12.50 31.49
CA ASP A 550 -20.36 11.52 32.57
C ASP A 550 -21.68 10.74 32.62
N LEU A 551 -22.82 11.40 32.40
CA LEU A 551 -24.12 10.72 32.34
C LEU A 551 -24.15 9.72 31.17
N HIS A 552 -23.64 10.12 30.00
CA HIS A 552 -23.60 9.28 28.81
C HIS A 552 -22.80 7.99 29.04
N PHE A 553 -21.65 8.07 29.72
CA PHE A 553 -20.80 6.89 29.97
C PHE A 553 -21.07 6.18 31.32
N LYS A 554 -21.93 6.74 32.19
CA LYS A 554 -22.42 6.07 33.42
C LYS A 554 -23.67 5.22 33.18
N ASP A 555 -24.52 5.61 32.24
CA ASP A 555 -25.76 4.89 31.95
C ASP A 555 -25.50 3.61 31.14
N LYS A 556 -25.53 2.47 31.84
CA LYS A 556 -25.34 1.14 31.25
C LYS A 556 -26.62 0.55 30.62
N SER A 557 -27.74 1.25 30.71
CA SER A 557 -29.08 0.69 30.43
C SER A 557 -29.53 0.81 28.97
N HIS A 558 -28.78 1.53 28.12
CA HIS A 558 -29.20 1.78 26.74
C HIS A 558 -28.28 1.12 25.72
N LEU A 559 -28.80 0.03 25.14
CA LEU A 559 -28.31 -0.73 24.00
C LEU A 559 -28.34 0.07 22.67
N GLY A 560 -28.14 1.40 22.70
CA GLY A 560 -28.32 2.26 21.54
C GLY A 560 -27.48 3.53 21.58
N MET A 561 -26.76 3.78 20.48
CA MET A 561 -26.04 5.00 20.13
C MET A 561 -26.84 6.28 20.45
N LYS A 562 -26.70 6.86 21.65
CA LYS A 562 -26.82 8.31 21.77
C LYS A 562 -25.53 8.89 21.25
N LEU A 563 -25.52 9.33 19.99
CA LEU A 563 -24.43 10.18 19.51
C LEU A 563 -24.31 11.36 20.48
N LEU A 564 -23.11 11.60 21.01
CA LEU A 564 -22.86 12.80 21.79
C LEU A 564 -23.30 14.00 20.96
N PRO A 565 -24.22 14.85 21.46
CA PRO A 565 -24.73 15.96 20.68
C PRO A 565 -23.56 16.85 20.26
N PRO A 566 -23.44 17.21 18.97
CA PRO A 566 -22.28 17.95 18.50
C PRO A 566 -22.25 19.33 19.15
N ALA A 567 -21.17 19.62 19.87
CA ALA A 567 -20.93 20.97 20.36
C ALA A 567 -20.65 21.90 19.18
N LYS A 568 -21.37 23.03 19.09
CA LYS A 568 -21.26 24.00 17.99
C LYS A 568 -19.98 24.82 18.09
N GLY A 569 -19.35 25.09 16.95
CA GLY A 569 -18.18 25.98 16.83
C GLY A 569 -16.84 25.27 17.07
N ASP A 570 -15.76 25.90 16.57
CA ASP A 570 -14.39 25.40 16.73
C ASP A 570 -13.86 25.57 18.16
N LEU A 571 -12.77 24.85 18.47
CA LEU A 571 -12.06 24.96 19.74
C LEU A 571 -11.27 26.29 19.76
N SER A 572 -11.48 27.10 20.80
CA SER A 572 -10.68 28.30 21.06
C SER A 572 -9.25 27.95 21.48
N VAL A 573 -8.33 28.91 21.38
CA VAL A 573 -6.93 28.76 21.84
C VAL A 573 -6.89 28.36 23.33
N ASN A 574 -7.75 28.94 24.16
CA ASN A 574 -7.85 28.59 25.58
C ASN A 574 -8.31 27.15 25.80
N GLU A 575 -9.25 26.65 24.99
CA GLU A 575 -9.71 25.26 25.06
C GLU A 575 -8.63 24.28 24.58
N LEU A 576 -7.89 24.62 23.53
CA LEU A 576 -6.74 23.84 23.09
C LEU A 576 -5.67 23.75 24.18
N ASN A 577 -5.35 24.87 24.84
CA ASN A 577 -4.40 24.89 25.95
C ASN A 577 -4.87 24.07 27.15
N LYS A 578 -6.18 24.04 27.44
CA LYS A 578 -6.76 23.14 28.46
C LYS A 578 -6.60 21.67 28.09
N LEU A 579 -6.80 21.30 26.82
CA LEU A 579 -6.65 19.92 26.35
C LEU A 579 -5.20 19.41 26.41
N GLN A 580 -4.22 20.30 26.33
CA GLN A 580 -2.81 19.93 26.52
C GLN A 580 -2.43 19.69 27.98
N ASN A 581 -3.26 20.13 28.93
CA ASN A 581 -2.97 20.14 30.37
C ASN A 581 -4.14 19.53 31.18
N LEU A 582 -4.68 18.41 30.72
CA LEU A 582 -5.74 17.69 31.44
C LEU A 582 -5.15 17.02 32.70
N SER A 583 -5.93 17.03 33.79
CA SER A 583 -5.60 16.21 34.97
C SER A 583 -5.71 14.72 34.67
N GLU A 584 -5.07 13.88 35.48
CA GLU A 584 -5.17 12.42 35.34
C GLU A 584 -6.63 11.94 35.38
N ASP A 585 -7.45 12.48 36.30
CA ASP A 585 -8.88 12.16 36.37
C ASP A 585 -9.61 12.48 35.07
N ASN A 586 -9.34 13.65 34.48
CA ASN A 586 -9.93 14.04 33.20
C ASN A 586 -9.43 13.17 32.04
N LEU A 587 -8.17 12.73 32.04
CA LEU A 587 -7.67 11.76 31.06
C LEU A 587 -8.39 10.41 31.20
N PHE A 588 -8.58 9.91 32.41
CA PHE A 588 -9.35 8.68 32.65
C PHE A 588 -10.81 8.81 32.22
N ARG A 589 -11.44 9.97 32.46
CA ARG A 589 -12.80 10.27 32.00
C ARG A 589 -12.90 10.33 30.48
N LEU A 590 -11.90 10.91 29.81
CA LEU A 590 -11.83 10.97 28.34
C LEU A 590 -11.68 9.57 27.72
N LEU A 591 -10.89 8.70 28.34
CA LEU A 591 -10.72 7.30 27.94
C LEU A 591 -11.98 6.42 28.15
N ASN A 592 -13.09 6.98 28.65
CA ASN A 592 -14.38 6.30 28.58
C ASN A 592 -14.95 6.28 27.15
N HIS A 593 -14.50 7.17 26.26
CA HIS A 593 -14.87 7.13 24.85
C HIS A 593 -14.12 6.00 24.14
N ASP A 594 -14.87 5.05 23.55
CA ASP A 594 -14.29 3.82 22.99
C ASP A 594 -13.26 4.07 21.89
N ASP A 595 -13.50 5.00 20.95
CA ASP A 595 -12.53 5.29 19.88
C ASP A 595 -11.21 5.87 20.41
N VAL A 596 -11.28 6.78 21.40
CA VAL A 596 -10.09 7.36 22.04
C VAL A 596 -9.34 6.28 22.81
N PHE A 597 -10.07 5.43 23.54
CA PHE A 597 -9.51 4.30 24.26
C PHE A 597 -8.85 3.29 23.32
N LEU A 598 -9.49 2.92 22.21
CA LEU A 598 -8.96 2.00 21.21
C LEU A 598 -7.65 2.53 20.63
N GLN A 599 -7.64 3.78 20.15
CA GLN A 599 -6.46 4.40 19.58
C GLN A 599 -5.31 4.47 20.59
N TYR A 600 -5.60 4.86 21.83
CA TYR A 600 -4.62 4.84 22.92
C TYR A 600 -4.14 3.41 23.19
N GLN A 601 -5.03 2.44 23.34
CA GLN A 601 -4.70 1.07 23.70
C GLN A 601 -3.87 0.35 22.63
N VAL A 602 -4.10 0.63 21.35
CA VAL A 602 -3.31 0.10 20.23
C VAL A 602 -1.88 0.67 20.25
N SER A 603 -1.74 1.96 20.58
CA SER A 603 -0.51 2.70 20.30
C SER A 603 0.34 3.04 21.52
N HIS A 604 -0.21 3.03 22.74
CA HIS A 604 0.43 3.67 23.90
C HIS A 604 1.84 3.16 24.22
N GLY A 605 2.09 1.86 24.05
CA GLY A 605 3.41 1.26 24.30
C GLY A 605 4.43 1.68 23.24
N PHE A 606 4.01 1.70 21.98
CA PHE A 606 4.82 2.14 20.85
C PHE A 606 5.11 3.65 20.93
N THR A 607 4.08 4.48 21.15
CA THR A 607 4.25 5.94 21.18
C THR A 607 5.09 6.40 22.36
N LEU A 608 5.07 5.68 23.48
CA LEU A 608 5.96 5.95 24.61
C LEU A 608 7.44 5.69 24.25
N PHE A 609 7.71 4.60 23.54
CA PHE A 609 9.06 4.33 23.02
C PHE A 609 9.50 5.45 22.07
N HIS A 610 8.62 5.82 21.14
CA HIS A 610 8.93 6.81 20.12
C HIS A 610 9.14 8.23 20.70
N GLU A 611 8.37 8.64 21.71
CA GLU A 611 8.58 9.90 22.42
C GLU A 611 10.00 9.99 23.03
N ALA A 612 10.45 8.90 23.67
CA ALA A 612 11.79 8.83 24.24
C ALA A 612 12.90 8.79 23.16
N GLU A 613 12.62 8.20 22.00
CA GLU A 613 13.49 8.20 20.83
C GLU A 613 13.63 9.61 20.24
N GLY A 614 12.50 10.27 19.95
CA GLY A 614 12.45 11.62 19.39
C GLY A 614 13.16 12.65 20.26
N MET A 615 12.96 12.62 21.59
CA MET A 615 13.67 13.49 22.52
C MET A 615 15.19 13.31 22.45
N ARG A 616 15.68 12.08 22.32
CA ARG A 616 17.13 11.80 22.20
C ARG A 616 17.69 12.30 20.88
N LEU A 617 17.02 12.01 19.77
CA LEU A 617 17.45 12.45 18.44
C LEU A 617 17.52 13.98 18.35
N GLN A 618 16.52 14.69 18.88
CA GLN A 618 16.52 16.16 18.93
C GLN A 618 17.66 16.75 19.77
N MET A 619 18.12 16.03 20.80
CA MET A 619 19.28 16.41 21.61
C MET A 619 20.62 15.95 21.01
N GLY A 620 20.64 15.39 19.81
CA GLY A 620 21.84 14.85 19.17
C GLY A 620 22.40 13.58 19.86
N LYS A 621 21.58 12.89 20.66
CA LYS A 621 21.98 11.66 21.37
C LYS A 621 21.65 10.43 20.52
N SER A 622 22.53 9.44 20.54
CA SER A 622 22.29 8.15 19.88
C SER A 622 21.10 7.40 20.50
N THR A 623 20.28 6.77 19.65
CA THR A 623 19.17 5.88 20.01
C THR A 623 19.48 4.41 19.76
N GLU A 624 20.72 4.08 19.35
CA GLU A 624 21.15 2.73 18.99
C GLU A 624 20.85 1.69 20.09
N ALA A 625 21.22 1.99 21.33
CA ALA A 625 20.98 1.10 22.46
C ALA A 625 19.49 0.92 22.79
N MET A 626 18.62 1.87 22.41
CA MET A 626 17.16 1.67 22.49
C MET A 626 16.69 0.76 21.37
N MET A 627 17.18 0.99 20.16
CA MET A 627 16.80 0.24 18.97
C MET A 627 17.22 -1.23 19.03
N TYR A 628 18.36 -1.56 19.64
CA TYR A 628 18.76 -2.95 19.89
C TYR A 628 17.89 -3.67 20.92
N ARG A 629 17.27 -2.92 21.84
CA ARG A 629 16.34 -3.43 22.84
C ARG A 629 14.88 -3.22 22.42
N ALA A 630 14.64 -2.75 21.21
CA ALA A 630 13.30 -2.48 20.73
C ALA A 630 12.51 -3.79 20.66
N PRO A 631 11.24 -3.78 21.09
CA PRO A 631 10.39 -4.95 20.96
C PRO A 631 10.19 -5.28 19.48
N ASP A 632 10.17 -6.57 19.17
CA ASP A 632 9.60 -7.06 17.91
C ASP A 632 8.08 -6.81 17.98
N LEU A 633 7.62 -5.78 17.28
CA LEU A 633 6.22 -5.36 17.34
C LEU A 633 5.41 -6.15 16.31
N PRO A 634 4.42 -6.95 16.75
CA PRO A 634 3.42 -7.46 15.83
C PRO A 634 2.70 -6.27 15.17
N PRO A 635 1.95 -6.52 14.09
CA PRO A 635 1.07 -5.50 13.53
C PRO A 635 0.24 -4.83 14.62
N LEU A 636 0.21 -3.49 14.62
CA LEU A 636 -0.53 -2.69 15.59
C LEU A 636 -2.03 -2.78 15.35
N TYR A 637 -2.43 -2.97 14.08
CA TYR A 637 -3.83 -3.03 13.67
C TYR A 637 -4.23 -4.43 13.17
N TYR A 638 -5.50 -4.75 13.39
CA TYR A 638 -6.13 -6.00 12.96
C TYR A 638 -5.99 -6.25 11.45
N GLU A 639 -6.03 -7.52 11.05
CA GLU A 639 -5.88 -7.91 9.65
C GLU A 639 -7.11 -7.46 8.80
N PRO A 640 -6.91 -6.66 7.74
CA PRO A 640 -8.01 -6.07 6.96
C PRO A 640 -8.99 -7.09 6.34
N PHE A 641 -8.51 -8.21 5.80
CA PHE A 641 -9.39 -9.21 5.19
C PHE A 641 -10.32 -9.87 6.22
N LEU A 642 -9.79 -10.26 7.39
CA LEU A 642 -10.57 -10.81 8.49
C LEU A 642 -11.54 -9.77 9.07
N PHE A 643 -11.17 -8.48 9.07
CA PHE A 643 -12.09 -7.40 9.43
C PHE A 643 -13.29 -7.33 8.48
N ARG A 644 -13.05 -7.34 7.16
CA ARG A 644 -14.11 -7.38 6.14
C ARG A 644 -14.99 -8.62 6.28
N MET A 645 -14.37 -9.80 6.39
CA MET A 645 -15.07 -11.09 6.53
C MET A 645 -16.01 -11.08 7.74
N ARG A 646 -15.53 -10.57 8.88
CA ARG A 646 -16.32 -10.46 10.11
C ARG A 646 -17.48 -9.47 9.97
N LYS A 647 -17.27 -8.32 9.33
CA LYS A 647 -18.34 -7.34 9.06
C LYS A 647 -19.39 -7.85 8.07
N ALA A 648 -18.97 -8.63 7.09
CA ALA A 648 -19.85 -9.19 6.07
C ALA A 648 -20.65 -10.41 6.57
N TYR A 649 -20.26 -11.02 7.70
CA TYR A 649 -20.81 -12.29 8.19
C TYR A 649 -20.77 -13.41 7.14
N THR A 650 -19.72 -13.42 6.30
CA THR A 650 -19.54 -14.41 5.23
C THR A 650 -18.37 -15.33 5.53
N THR A 651 -18.44 -16.58 5.07
CA THR A 651 -17.35 -17.55 5.14
C THR A 651 -16.95 -18.00 3.75
N PHE A 652 -15.75 -18.58 3.62
CA PHE A 652 -15.29 -19.17 2.37
C PHE A 652 -16.26 -20.26 1.89
N GLU A 653 -16.66 -21.16 2.78
CA GLU A 653 -17.58 -22.26 2.48
C GLU A 653 -18.95 -21.74 2.01
N ALA A 654 -19.48 -20.68 2.63
CA ALA A 654 -20.73 -20.06 2.20
C ALA A 654 -20.61 -19.44 0.80
N ASN A 655 -19.48 -18.81 0.49
CA ASN A 655 -19.21 -18.27 -0.85
C ASN A 655 -19.06 -19.39 -1.90
N VAL A 656 -18.41 -20.50 -1.56
CA VAL A 656 -18.33 -21.70 -2.42
C VAL A 656 -19.73 -22.23 -2.74
N GLU A 657 -20.57 -22.44 -1.73
CA GLU A 657 -21.94 -22.93 -1.92
C GLU A 657 -22.77 -21.98 -2.80
N ARG A 658 -22.63 -20.66 -2.60
CA ARG A 658 -23.29 -19.65 -3.43
C ARG A 658 -22.87 -19.75 -4.90
N TYR A 659 -21.57 -19.90 -5.17
CA TYR A 659 -21.06 -19.99 -6.55
C TYR A 659 -21.51 -21.29 -7.24
N GLU A 660 -21.51 -22.42 -6.53
CA GLU A 660 -22.05 -23.68 -7.06
C GLU A 660 -23.53 -23.54 -7.43
N LYS A 661 -24.35 -22.87 -6.60
CA LYS A 661 -25.76 -22.59 -6.92
C LYS A 661 -25.94 -21.67 -8.13
N LEU A 662 -25.09 -20.66 -8.31
CA LEU A 662 -25.14 -19.77 -9.47
C LEU A 662 -24.84 -20.50 -10.78
N THR A 663 -23.84 -21.39 -10.73
CA THR A 663 -23.40 -22.15 -11.92
C THR A 663 -24.41 -23.21 -12.31
N ASN A 664 -25.04 -23.88 -11.33
CA ASN A 664 -26.10 -24.86 -11.58
C ASN A 664 -27.41 -24.26 -12.10
N LYS A 665 -27.65 -22.94 -11.92
CA LYS A 665 -28.82 -22.24 -12.48
C LYS A 665 -28.63 -21.76 -13.91
N THR A 666 -27.38 -21.77 -14.39
CA THR A 666 -26.98 -21.23 -15.71
C THR A 666 -26.60 -22.33 -16.71
N GLN A 667 -26.34 -23.55 -16.22
CA GLN A 667 -26.40 -24.81 -16.99
C GLN A 667 -27.84 -25.31 -17.06
#